data_AF-A0A914PW53-F1
#
_entry.id   AF-A0A914PW53-F1
#
_cell.length_a   1.000
_cell.length_b   1.000
_cell.length_c   1.000
_cell.angle_alpha   90.00
_cell.angle_beta   90.00
_cell.angle_gamma   90.00
#
_symmetry.space_group_name_H-M   'P 1'
#
loop_
_entity.id
_entity.type
_entity.pdbx_description
1 polymer ?
#
loop_
_entity_poly.entity_id
_entity_poly.type
_entity_poly.pdbx_seq_one_letter_code
_entity_poly.pdbx_strand_id
1 'polypeptide(L)'
;MGSKIVDKIHKIQEQSQQKAGKAIQEIQTTIQQLSQQPDITEETFVQIHQQLSQLPENDPTVAQLQQQVEEVKAKNDSRNALKRKLNDNINANMDKLKNIQQNVMVVEEEQPESGKKRGKKSKTPKEPQIIGDTRDKQIENLRKAIDIIESDIVPSNNDIARKASEGGLDVTSLEAEEQKAKDLLDTLKSKLSEKEKEHEKIVEALNDSQNLNNFVNEVSVAEEQQPTDQNNLNAENAQATLDNLIKRANDLKEHLDKEPSDDVLQTFTNDERAQYDENRDNANELLKKLLEKCNDLQKQLDNISQWKAKKSELDEQANAINETIQSLKDEFNTPQSLSSANDGLRRAEAIEPRIKEAQKQLRKTNDWLQKQLPGNNEVKEQLNELEGLLNNLSTTRENLINRLEKDIESEKKLIADQNALIDSINKLGEDAIAVHKSDDLDRKPAALAAIHEQLKPIEDKLQQLENRAQDANTSISHNETLNNIPLIRERLNNIAESLNEQEKDAADNLALAGISSNLNREISILRDDIDKAERIDNDPAATVDDLRKVVEILESSLPHVEQADILLQQIDPNNSNATELLNKSKDELSQLRERLDTTRQAANDRANQLEQFNTDLDNIANDINNTLKAINDLRPTDPQVSIENVNELKQQNVLNGDKLKNKEGQLKDLEPLTQPLARLNALTQQQQSLDNQLNKLYDDIQNETAKRQELETFNNQINKAEDDIANAERDIDATLPNDISLLEQINEQQLIPINELITSIDSLPIPNDEMKNRKKAIKKRSKAINDKLSKKLENARKQNDIISTINDELAKLENATQPITSKYENGEIKHPLAEAKEDCNALNKIIEGISPLNIDEISDKPIRDALSKRAEQLRSNVKSFTSPLNEDINAEEKLLQDHKNLLAKISDLGINVAALGETGIIDDEIRKSGDLVEQLRKLRKPANNIDTKMQQPLNHIEHSIKDEMLSPQLDNIQAQLDEKRKYLENRAKINTIAPQIELLTNNNKHLMI
;
A
#
# COMPACT_ATOMS: atom_id res chain seq x y z
N MET A 1 -285.35 7.01 50.44
CA MET A 1 -284.52 7.39 49.27
C MET A 1 -283.00 7.30 49.53
N GLY A 2 -282.47 6.52 50.50
CA GLY A 2 -281.04 6.57 50.87
C GLY A 2 -280.26 5.26 50.81
N SER A 3 -280.69 4.30 49.98
CA SER A 3 -280.17 2.93 49.92
C SER A 3 -278.84 2.77 49.16
N LYS A 4 -278.17 3.84 48.70
CA LYS A 4 -276.93 3.77 47.90
C LYS A 4 -275.62 4.13 48.66
N ILE A 5 -275.65 4.60 49.91
CA ILE A 5 -274.47 5.22 50.56
C ILE A 5 -273.64 4.28 51.48
N VAL A 6 -274.21 3.27 52.13
CA VAL A 6 -273.46 2.47 53.14
C VAL A 6 -272.48 1.45 52.51
N ASP A 7 -272.82 0.76 51.41
CA ASP A 7 -271.92 -0.19 50.73
C ASP A 7 -270.64 0.44 50.16
N LYS A 8 -270.61 1.77 49.95
CA LYS A 8 -269.41 2.46 49.44
C LYS A 8 -268.33 2.70 50.51
N ILE A 9 -268.72 2.80 51.80
CA ILE A 9 -267.75 3.11 52.88
C ILE A 9 -266.87 1.89 53.19
N HIS A 10 -267.42 0.67 53.18
CA HIS A 10 -266.64 -0.52 53.56
C HIS A 10 -265.55 -0.89 52.53
N LYS A 11 -265.77 -0.62 51.23
CA LYS A 11 -264.82 -0.98 50.15
C LYS A 11 -263.59 -0.06 50.07
N ILE A 12 -263.67 1.16 50.60
CA ILE A 12 -262.52 2.10 50.66
C ILE A 12 -261.57 1.71 51.81
N GLN A 13 -262.10 1.23 52.94
CA GLN A 13 -261.28 0.95 54.12
C GLN A 13 -260.37 -0.28 53.96
N GLU A 14 -260.81 -1.31 53.22
CA GLU A 14 -260.03 -2.54 52.96
C GLU A 14 -258.86 -2.31 51.97
N GLN A 15 -259.02 -1.42 50.97
CA GLN A 15 -257.91 -1.04 50.06
C GLN A 15 -256.80 -0.25 50.76
N SER A 16 -257.10 0.48 51.83
CA SER A 16 -256.11 1.24 52.61
C SER A 16 -255.20 0.33 53.44
N GLN A 17 -255.73 -0.71 54.10
CA GLN A 17 -254.93 -1.59 54.96
C GLN A 17 -253.99 -2.51 54.17
N GLN A 18 -254.34 -2.92 52.94
CA GLN A 18 -253.50 -3.80 52.12
C GLN A 18 -252.27 -3.10 51.52
N LYS A 19 -252.34 -1.77 51.29
CA LYS A 19 -251.18 -0.98 50.79
C LYS A 19 -250.12 -0.75 51.86
N ALA A 20 -250.51 -0.49 53.12
CA ALA A 20 -249.57 -0.27 54.21
C ALA A 20 -248.74 -1.53 54.53
N GLY A 21 -249.34 -2.73 54.48
CA GLY A 21 -248.65 -3.98 54.78
C GLY A 21 -247.56 -4.39 53.77
N LYS A 22 -247.66 -3.98 52.49
CA LYS A 22 -246.64 -4.31 51.47
C LYS A 22 -245.36 -3.49 51.60
N ALA A 23 -245.46 -2.22 52.00
CA ALA A 23 -244.29 -1.34 52.08
C ALA A 23 -243.35 -1.70 53.24
N ILE A 24 -243.89 -2.12 54.38
CA ILE A 24 -243.09 -2.50 55.56
C ILE A 24 -242.21 -3.74 55.28
N GLN A 25 -242.71 -4.68 54.47
CA GLN A 25 -242.02 -5.94 54.17
C GLN A 25 -240.83 -5.76 53.21
N GLU A 26 -240.90 -4.80 52.29
CA GLU A 26 -239.79 -4.48 51.37
C GLU A 26 -238.57 -3.92 52.12
N ILE A 27 -238.78 -2.94 53.00
CA ILE A 27 -237.69 -2.26 53.73
C ILE A 27 -236.91 -3.22 54.63
N GLN A 28 -237.61 -4.16 55.27
CA GLN A 28 -236.98 -5.15 56.15
C GLN A 28 -236.07 -6.12 55.38
N THR A 29 -236.38 -6.40 54.11
CA THR A 29 -235.55 -7.26 53.26
C THR A 29 -234.25 -6.58 52.84
N THR A 30 -234.29 -5.25 52.61
CA THR A 30 -233.10 -4.48 52.18
C THR A 30 -232.06 -4.33 53.29
N ILE A 31 -232.49 -4.09 54.53
CA ILE A 31 -231.57 -3.96 55.68
C ILE A 31 -230.81 -5.27 55.93
N GLN A 32 -231.44 -6.42 55.71
CA GLN A 32 -230.81 -7.72 55.90
C GLN A 32 -229.75 -8.06 54.84
N GLN A 33 -229.84 -7.49 53.63
CA GLN A 33 -228.81 -7.66 52.60
C GLN A 33 -227.55 -6.84 52.87
N LEU A 34 -227.69 -5.65 53.44
CA LEU A 34 -226.55 -4.79 53.74
C LEU A 34 -225.65 -5.35 54.84
N SER A 35 -226.18 -6.12 55.79
CA SER A 35 -225.35 -6.69 56.87
C SER A 35 -224.31 -7.74 56.40
N GLN A 36 -224.32 -8.16 55.12
CA GLN A 36 -223.42 -9.19 54.57
C GLN A 36 -222.53 -8.71 53.40
N GLN A 37 -222.57 -7.43 53.01
CA GLN A 37 -221.75 -6.87 51.93
C GLN A 37 -220.51 -6.13 52.47
N PRO A 38 -219.33 -6.27 51.86
CA PRO A 38 -218.18 -5.44 52.19
C PRO A 38 -218.28 -4.05 51.54
N ASP A 39 -217.58 -3.08 52.13
CA ASP A 39 -217.35 -1.74 51.55
C ASP A 39 -218.66 -1.03 51.19
N ILE A 40 -219.56 -1.03 52.16
CA ILE A 40 -220.85 -0.36 52.03
C ILE A 40 -220.62 1.15 51.99
N THR A 41 -221.21 1.78 51.00
CA THR A 41 -221.07 3.22 50.78
C THR A 41 -222.10 4.00 51.59
N GLU A 42 -221.74 5.23 52.00
CA GLU A 42 -222.56 6.12 52.83
C GLU A 42 -223.92 6.46 52.18
N GLU A 43 -223.94 6.54 50.84
CA GLU A 43 -225.14 6.80 50.04
C GLU A 43 -226.22 5.72 50.21
N THR A 44 -225.81 4.46 50.36
CA THR A 44 -226.72 3.31 50.55
C THR A 44 -227.49 3.38 51.87
N PHE A 45 -226.90 3.92 52.92
CA PHE A 45 -227.58 4.09 54.21
C PHE A 45 -228.62 5.22 54.17
N VAL A 46 -228.39 6.28 53.39
CA VAL A 46 -229.29 7.44 53.26
C VAL A 46 -230.62 7.07 52.58
N GLN A 47 -230.60 6.20 51.57
CA GLN A 47 -231.82 5.76 50.87
C GLN A 47 -232.79 4.99 51.78
N ILE A 48 -232.27 4.10 52.64
CA ILE A 48 -233.09 3.27 53.54
C ILE A 48 -233.79 4.12 54.59
N HIS A 49 -233.13 5.16 55.11
CA HIS A 49 -233.77 6.12 56.00
C HIS A 49 -234.88 6.95 55.33
N GLN A 50 -234.72 7.31 54.05
CA GLN A 50 -235.75 8.07 53.34
C GLN A 50 -237.03 7.25 53.09
N GLN A 51 -236.91 5.95 52.82
CA GLN A 51 -238.08 5.06 52.67
C GLN A 51 -238.82 4.83 53.99
N LEU A 52 -238.11 4.71 55.11
CA LEU A 52 -238.72 4.56 56.45
C LEU A 52 -239.59 5.76 56.84
N SER A 53 -239.28 6.97 56.36
CA SER A 53 -239.99 8.22 56.71
C SER A 53 -241.39 8.39 56.08
N GLN A 54 -241.78 7.54 55.12
CA GLN A 54 -243.13 7.57 54.53
C GLN A 54 -244.14 6.65 55.25
N LEU A 55 -243.68 5.90 56.25
CA LEU A 55 -244.51 4.99 57.01
C LEU A 55 -245.09 5.67 58.27
N PRO A 56 -246.30 5.28 58.73
CA PRO A 56 -246.99 5.96 59.82
C PRO A 56 -246.20 5.92 61.14
N GLU A 57 -245.89 7.09 61.72
CA GLU A 57 -244.94 7.27 62.85
C GLU A 57 -245.34 6.60 64.18
N ASN A 58 -246.61 6.26 64.40
CA ASN A 58 -247.03 5.54 65.61
C ASN A 58 -247.09 4.01 65.41
N ASP A 59 -246.49 3.52 64.31
CA ASP A 59 -246.33 2.09 64.05
C ASP A 59 -245.02 1.59 64.68
N PRO A 60 -245.08 0.69 65.69
CA PRO A 60 -243.90 0.20 66.40
C PRO A 60 -242.87 -0.51 65.50
N THR A 61 -243.27 -0.93 64.29
CA THR A 61 -242.40 -1.65 63.36
C THR A 61 -241.32 -0.77 62.73
N VAL A 62 -241.58 0.54 62.57
CA VAL A 62 -240.63 1.48 61.94
C VAL A 62 -239.43 1.75 62.85
N ALA A 63 -239.65 1.85 64.16
CA ALA A 63 -238.59 2.10 65.15
C ALA A 63 -237.54 0.98 65.20
N GLN A 64 -237.95 -0.27 64.95
CA GLN A 64 -237.03 -1.42 64.95
C GLN A 64 -236.07 -1.42 63.75
N LEU A 65 -236.54 -0.99 62.58
CA LEU A 65 -235.75 -0.97 61.35
C LEU A 65 -234.69 0.13 61.37
N GLN A 66 -234.97 1.26 62.02
CA GLN A 66 -233.99 2.32 62.24
C GLN A 66 -232.79 1.87 63.07
N GLN A 67 -233.01 1.03 64.09
CA GLN A 67 -231.92 0.58 64.97
C GLN A 67 -230.93 -0.37 64.26
N GLN A 68 -231.39 -1.18 63.31
CA GLN A 68 -230.54 -2.13 62.59
C GLN A 68 -229.59 -1.47 61.58
N VAL A 69 -229.96 -0.30 61.06
CA VAL A 69 -229.14 0.44 60.10
C VAL A 69 -227.84 0.95 60.75
N GLU A 70 -227.90 1.39 61.99
CA GLU A 70 -226.77 2.02 62.69
C GLU A 70 -225.68 1.03 63.11
N GLU A 71 -226.05 -0.23 63.38
CA GLU A 71 -225.07 -1.29 63.71
C GLU A 71 -224.18 -1.68 62.53
N VAL A 72 -224.68 -1.61 61.29
CA VAL A 72 -223.91 -2.03 60.10
C VAL A 72 -222.82 -1.00 59.76
N LYS A 73 -223.05 0.28 60.01
CA LYS A 73 -222.11 1.36 59.70
C LYS A 73 -220.83 1.30 60.54
N ALA A 74 -220.93 1.04 61.84
CA ALA A 74 -219.78 1.04 62.75
C ALA A 74 -218.71 -0.03 62.44
N LYS A 75 -219.11 -1.17 61.85
CA LYS A 75 -218.16 -2.24 61.48
C LYS A 75 -217.29 -1.89 60.26
N ASN A 76 -217.77 -1.04 59.36
CA ASN A 76 -217.07 -0.72 58.11
C ASN A 76 -215.84 0.19 58.35
N ASP A 77 -215.95 1.14 59.27
CA ASP A 77 -214.89 2.13 59.54
C ASP A 77 -213.62 1.50 60.13
N SER A 78 -213.75 0.48 60.97
CA SER A 78 -212.61 -0.13 61.66
C SER A 78 -211.67 -0.91 60.74
N ARG A 79 -212.17 -1.43 59.61
CA ARG A 79 -211.38 -2.23 58.65
C ARG A 79 -210.49 -1.36 57.75
N ASN A 80 -210.94 -0.15 57.41
CA ASN A 80 -210.23 0.76 56.52
C ASN A 80 -208.96 1.37 57.14
N ALA A 81 -208.90 1.50 58.47
CA ALA A 81 -207.73 2.03 59.17
C ALA A 81 -206.49 1.10 59.07
N LEU A 82 -206.68 -0.22 59.14
CA LEU A 82 -205.59 -1.20 59.11
C LEU A 82 -204.90 -1.27 57.74
N LYS A 83 -205.67 -1.12 56.65
CA LYS A 83 -205.18 -1.20 55.27
C LYS A 83 -204.20 -0.08 54.91
N ARG A 84 -204.40 1.14 55.42
CA ARG A 84 -203.49 2.27 55.14
C ARG A 84 -202.10 2.07 55.73
N LYS A 85 -202.02 1.59 56.97
CA LYS A 85 -200.77 1.51 57.73
C LYS A 85 -199.76 0.50 57.16
N LEU A 86 -200.23 -0.59 56.57
CA LEU A 86 -199.38 -1.60 55.94
C LEU A 86 -198.79 -1.11 54.61
N ASN A 87 -199.54 -0.31 53.86
CA ASN A 87 -199.13 0.15 52.53
C ASN A 87 -197.99 1.20 52.59
N ASP A 88 -197.96 2.01 53.65
CA ASP A 88 -196.90 3.02 53.85
C ASP A 88 -195.51 2.38 54.07
N ASN A 89 -195.43 1.24 54.76
CA ASN A 89 -194.16 0.57 55.03
C ASN A 89 -193.53 -0.10 53.80
N ILE A 90 -194.34 -0.60 52.86
CA ILE A 90 -193.85 -1.25 51.63
C ILE A 90 -193.13 -0.21 50.73
N ASN A 91 -193.71 0.98 50.61
CA ASN A 91 -193.14 2.04 49.79
C ASN A 91 -191.78 2.52 50.33
N ALA A 92 -191.60 2.56 51.66
CA ALA A 92 -190.33 2.96 52.27
C ALA A 92 -189.17 2.00 51.94
N ASN A 93 -189.42 0.70 51.81
CA ASN A 93 -188.38 -0.28 51.46
C ASN A 93 -188.03 -0.24 49.96
N MET A 94 -189.00 0.04 49.09
CA MET A 94 -188.74 0.23 47.64
C MET A 94 -187.80 1.41 47.37
N ASP A 95 -187.99 2.54 48.06
CA ASP A 95 -187.15 3.72 47.86
C ASP A 95 -185.69 3.47 48.26
N LYS A 96 -185.43 2.66 49.31
CA LYS A 96 -184.06 2.28 49.70
C LYS A 96 -183.37 1.42 48.65
N LEU A 97 -184.06 0.41 48.11
CA LEU A 97 -183.52 -0.47 47.06
C LEU A 97 -183.16 0.29 45.79
N LYS A 98 -184.06 1.20 45.36
CA LYS A 98 -183.86 2.01 44.17
C LYS A 98 -182.66 2.94 44.31
N ASN A 99 -182.44 3.50 45.50
CA ASN A 99 -181.30 4.39 45.77
C ASN A 99 -179.95 3.65 45.75
N ILE A 100 -179.90 2.40 46.22
CA ILE A 100 -178.68 1.57 46.12
C ILE A 100 -178.42 1.19 44.66
N GLN A 101 -179.45 0.75 43.94
CA GLN A 101 -179.31 0.40 42.53
C GLN A 101 -178.83 1.59 41.68
N GLN A 102 -179.30 2.80 41.97
CA GLN A 102 -178.91 4.01 41.23
C GLN A 102 -177.52 4.53 41.61
N ASN A 103 -177.10 4.42 42.88
CA ASN A 103 -175.77 4.88 43.29
C ASN A 103 -174.63 3.90 42.94
N VAL A 104 -174.93 2.62 42.76
CA VAL A 104 -173.90 1.60 42.46
C VAL A 104 -173.79 1.31 40.97
N MET A 105 -174.88 1.45 40.20
CA MET A 105 -174.82 1.35 38.73
C MET A 105 -174.26 2.60 38.04
N VAL A 106 -174.16 3.75 38.72
CA VAL A 106 -173.67 5.03 38.15
C VAL A 106 -172.17 5.29 38.44
N VAL A 107 -171.44 4.34 39.03
CA VAL A 107 -169.96 4.43 39.10
C VAL A 107 -169.29 3.96 37.80
N GLU A 108 -170.07 3.50 36.82
CA GLU A 108 -169.60 3.36 35.44
C GLU A 108 -170.01 4.61 34.65
N GLU A 109 -169.00 5.38 34.23
CA GLU A 109 -169.06 6.54 33.32
C GLU A 109 -169.20 7.94 33.95
N GLU A 110 -168.14 8.42 34.60
CA GLU A 110 -167.72 9.82 34.45
C GLU A 110 -166.40 9.88 33.68
N GLN A 111 -166.51 9.99 32.35
CA GLN A 111 -165.51 10.70 31.56
C GLN A 111 -165.77 12.20 31.68
N PRO A 112 -164.71 13.02 31.79
CA PRO A 112 -164.76 14.38 31.28
C PRO A 112 -163.75 14.54 30.14
N GLU A 113 -164.32 14.71 28.95
CA GLU A 113 -164.09 15.79 28.01
C GLU A 113 -162.66 16.24 27.66
N SER A 114 -162.42 16.13 26.36
CA SER A 114 -161.44 16.81 25.54
C SER A 114 -161.32 18.33 25.77
N GLY A 115 -160.07 18.84 25.73
CA GLY A 115 -159.74 19.96 24.83
C GLY A 115 -159.05 21.21 25.40
N LYS A 116 -157.75 21.31 25.06
CA LYS A 116 -157.05 22.54 24.57
C LYS A 116 -156.88 23.76 25.50
N LYS A 117 -155.64 24.00 25.98
CA LYS A 117 -154.68 25.05 25.50
C LYS A 117 -153.57 25.36 26.51
N ARG A 118 -152.32 25.26 26.03
CA ARG A 118 -151.10 26.09 26.29
C ARG A 118 -151.04 26.97 27.56
N GLY A 119 -149.97 26.81 28.35
CA GLY A 119 -149.35 27.94 29.07
C GLY A 119 -148.50 27.66 30.32
N LYS A 120 -147.18 27.53 30.15
CA LYS A 120 -146.04 27.93 31.02
C LYS A 120 -146.04 27.71 32.56
N LYS A 121 -145.05 26.90 32.96
CA LYS A 121 -144.03 27.04 34.05
C LYS A 121 -144.47 27.35 35.50
N SER A 122 -144.24 26.38 36.39
CA SER A 122 -143.23 26.48 37.47
C SER A 122 -143.00 25.11 38.12
N LYS A 123 -141.74 24.67 38.16
CA LYS A 123 -141.26 23.38 38.69
C LYS A 123 -141.08 23.43 40.21
N THR A 124 -141.88 22.65 40.94
CA THR A 124 -141.53 21.82 42.10
C THR A 124 -142.77 20.99 42.47
N PRO A 125 -142.71 19.66 42.37
CA PRO A 125 -143.52 18.79 43.24
C PRO A 125 -142.59 17.79 43.95
N LYS A 126 -142.54 17.78 45.28
CA LYS A 126 -143.48 17.11 46.19
C LYS A 126 -143.61 15.62 45.87
N GLU A 127 -143.25 14.84 46.89
CA GLU A 127 -143.43 13.39 47.03
C GLU A 127 -144.71 12.89 46.33
N PRO A 128 -144.62 11.79 45.55
CA PRO A 128 -145.82 11.16 45.02
C PRO A 128 -146.61 10.58 46.19
N GLN A 129 -147.71 11.26 46.54
CA GLN A 129 -148.83 10.62 47.19
C GLN A 129 -149.25 9.43 46.33
N ILE A 130 -149.27 8.24 46.92
CA ILE A 130 -149.74 7.01 46.30
C ILE A 130 -151.10 7.28 45.66
N ILE A 131 -151.14 7.28 44.32
CA ILE A 131 -152.36 7.41 43.52
C ILE A 131 -153.06 6.03 43.51
N GLY A 132 -153.34 5.48 44.69
CA GLY A 132 -154.24 4.33 44.90
C GLY A 132 -155.68 4.77 45.15
N ASP A 133 -155.85 6.05 45.48
CA ASP A 133 -157.05 6.62 46.10
C ASP A 133 -158.32 6.52 45.24
N THR A 134 -158.23 6.34 43.92
CA THR A 134 -159.42 6.24 43.04
C THR A 134 -159.86 4.80 42.84
N ARG A 135 -158.92 3.86 42.68
CA ARG A 135 -159.20 2.42 42.48
C ARG A 135 -159.58 1.75 43.80
N ASP A 136 -158.89 2.09 44.89
CA ASP A 136 -159.21 1.61 46.23
C ASP A 136 -160.58 2.12 46.72
N LYS A 137 -160.94 3.37 46.37
CA LYS A 137 -162.28 3.90 46.65
C LYS A 137 -163.39 3.20 45.88
N GLN A 138 -163.14 2.73 44.65
CA GLN A 138 -164.13 1.97 43.88
C GLN A 138 -164.39 0.59 44.51
N ILE A 139 -163.33 -0.11 44.92
CA ILE A 139 -163.43 -1.40 45.64
C ILE A 139 -164.18 -1.21 46.97
N GLU A 140 -163.87 -0.16 47.74
CA GLU A 140 -164.52 0.15 49.02
C GLU A 140 -166.01 0.55 48.86
N ASN A 141 -166.36 1.28 47.81
CA ASN A 141 -167.75 1.67 47.54
C ASN A 141 -168.63 0.46 47.17
N LEU A 142 -168.10 -0.49 46.39
CA LEU A 142 -168.80 -1.74 46.07
C LEU A 142 -169.06 -2.58 47.32
N ARG A 143 -168.10 -2.62 48.27
CA ARG A 143 -168.27 -3.34 49.55
C ARG A 143 -169.40 -2.76 50.41
N LYS A 144 -169.48 -1.43 50.57
CA LYS A 144 -170.53 -0.79 51.40
C LYS A 144 -171.94 -0.99 50.87
N ALA A 145 -172.12 -1.04 49.56
CA ALA A 145 -173.43 -1.23 48.95
C ALA A 145 -174.02 -2.62 49.20
N ILE A 146 -173.16 -3.64 49.22
CA ILE A 146 -173.53 -5.03 49.50
C ILE A 146 -174.10 -5.16 50.92
N ASP A 147 -173.46 -4.53 51.92
CA ASP A 147 -173.87 -4.61 53.33
C ASP A 147 -175.29 -4.08 53.61
N ILE A 148 -175.68 -2.93 53.00
CA ILE A 148 -176.97 -2.28 53.27
C ILE A 148 -178.16 -3.15 52.82
N ILE A 149 -178.00 -3.90 51.71
CA ILE A 149 -179.06 -4.78 51.20
C ILE A 149 -179.25 -5.98 52.13
N GLU A 150 -178.16 -6.59 52.61
CA GLU A 150 -178.20 -7.80 53.45
C GLU A 150 -178.73 -7.54 54.86
N SER A 151 -178.37 -6.41 55.51
CA SER A 151 -178.72 -6.17 56.92
C SER A 151 -180.12 -5.57 57.15
N ASP A 152 -180.58 -4.69 56.24
CA ASP A 152 -181.71 -3.80 56.54
C ASP A 152 -182.98 -4.11 55.73
N ILE A 153 -182.85 -4.42 54.43
CA ILE A 153 -184.01 -4.47 53.52
C ILE A 153 -184.69 -5.84 53.53
N VAL A 154 -183.91 -6.92 53.49
CA VAL A 154 -184.43 -8.30 53.47
C VAL A 154 -185.24 -8.67 54.75
N PRO A 155 -184.79 -8.33 55.98
CA PRO A 155 -185.55 -8.68 57.19
C PRO A 155 -186.86 -7.89 57.32
N SER A 156 -186.88 -6.63 56.87
CA SER A 156 -188.04 -5.74 57.00
C SER A 156 -189.21 -6.19 56.12
N ASN A 157 -188.96 -6.67 54.90
CA ASN A 157 -190.01 -7.19 54.03
C ASN A 157 -190.71 -8.42 54.65
N ASN A 158 -189.96 -9.36 55.22
CA ASN A 158 -190.54 -10.55 55.84
C ASN A 158 -191.57 -10.26 56.96
N ASP A 159 -191.36 -9.18 57.74
CA ASP A 159 -192.24 -8.81 58.85
C ASP A 159 -193.57 -8.17 58.40
N ILE A 160 -193.58 -7.54 57.21
CA ILE A 160 -194.77 -6.93 56.59
C ILE A 160 -195.75 -8.00 56.10
N ALA A 161 -195.24 -9.05 55.44
CA ALA A 161 -196.06 -10.15 54.92
C ALA A 161 -196.89 -10.84 56.02
N ARG A 162 -196.31 -11.01 57.21
CA ARG A 162 -196.97 -11.68 58.35
C ARG A 162 -198.20 -10.94 58.87
N LYS A 163 -198.12 -9.61 59.02
CA LYS A 163 -199.20 -8.78 59.60
C LYS A 163 -200.41 -8.61 58.68
N ALA A 164 -200.22 -8.67 57.36
CA ALA A 164 -201.31 -8.52 56.40
C ALA A 164 -202.24 -9.74 56.36
N SER A 165 -201.70 -10.96 56.52
CA SER A 165 -202.47 -12.21 56.52
C SER A 165 -203.44 -12.31 57.71
N GLU A 166 -203.03 -11.86 58.90
CA GLU A 166 -203.88 -11.87 60.11
C GLU A 166 -205.10 -10.93 60.01
N GLY A 167 -205.04 -9.87 59.20
CA GLY A 167 -206.12 -8.90 59.00
C GLY A 167 -207.05 -9.19 57.82
N GLY A 168 -206.83 -10.27 57.07
CA GLY A 168 -207.57 -10.58 55.84
C GLY A 168 -207.41 -9.54 54.73
N LEU A 169 -206.22 -8.92 54.63
CA LEU A 169 -205.86 -7.91 53.63
C LEU A 169 -204.90 -8.48 52.59
N ASP A 170 -205.08 -8.13 51.32
CA ASP A 170 -204.23 -8.55 50.20
C ASP A 170 -203.02 -7.60 50.00
N VAL A 171 -201.79 -8.15 49.87
CA VAL A 171 -200.48 -7.42 49.77
C VAL A 171 -199.52 -8.03 48.72
N THR A 172 -200.01 -8.31 47.52
CA THR A 172 -199.25 -8.85 46.38
C THR A 172 -198.04 -8.00 45.90
N SER A 173 -197.88 -6.75 46.33
CA SER A 173 -196.76 -5.87 45.89
C SER A 173 -195.40 -6.17 46.52
N LEU A 174 -195.31 -7.02 47.55
CA LEU A 174 -194.08 -7.26 48.32
C LEU A 174 -193.16 -8.33 47.68
N GLU A 175 -193.74 -9.38 47.09
CA GLU A 175 -192.99 -10.51 46.50
C GLU A 175 -192.09 -10.09 45.33
N ALA A 176 -192.56 -9.14 44.51
CA ALA A 176 -191.78 -8.63 43.36
C ALA A 176 -190.52 -7.85 43.79
N GLU A 177 -190.50 -7.30 45.00
CA GLU A 177 -189.40 -6.45 45.48
C GLU A 177 -188.32 -7.25 46.20
N GLU A 178 -188.68 -8.35 46.85
CA GLU A 178 -187.72 -9.26 47.49
C GLU A 178 -186.81 -9.94 46.44
N GLN A 179 -187.35 -10.29 45.26
CA GLN A 179 -186.55 -10.88 44.19
C GLN A 179 -185.52 -9.89 43.60
N LYS A 180 -185.90 -8.61 43.41
CA LYS A 180 -184.97 -7.59 42.88
C LYS A 180 -183.77 -7.33 43.79
N ALA A 181 -183.97 -7.35 45.11
CA ALA A 181 -182.90 -7.14 46.06
C ALA A 181 -181.80 -8.21 45.94
N LYS A 182 -182.20 -9.45 45.66
CA LYS A 182 -181.29 -10.59 45.59
C LYS A 182 -180.42 -10.57 44.33
N ASP A 183 -181.01 -10.28 43.16
CA ASP A 183 -180.26 -10.25 41.89
C ASP A 183 -179.19 -9.12 41.87
N LEU A 184 -179.48 -7.99 42.53
CA LEU A 184 -178.54 -6.88 42.61
C LEU A 184 -177.28 -7.22 43.43
N LEU A 185 -177.45 -7.96 44.52
CA LEU A 185 -176.39 -8.33 45.45
C LEU A 185 -175.31 -9.23 44.81
N ASP A 186 -175.73 -10.23 44.05
CA ASP A 186 -174.82 -11.17 43.36
C ASP A 186 -173.98 -10.45 42.30
N THR A 187 -174.57 -9.50 41.60
CA THR A 187 -173.90 -8.68 40.58
C THR A 187 -172.73 -7.87 41.18
N LEU A 188 -172.93 -7.28 42.36
CA LEU A 188 -171.91 -6.45 43.00
C LEU A 188 -170.71 -7.25 43.50
N LYS A 189 -170.92 -8.48 44.01
CA LYS A 189 -169.84 -9.35 44.49
C LYS A 189 -168.90 -9.78 43.35
N SER A 190 -169.42 -10.05 42.16
CA SER A 190 -168.59 -10.42 41.00
C SER A 190 -167.68 -9.26 40.55
N LYS A 191 -168.21 -8.03 40.48
CA LYS A 191 -167.44 -6.86 40.04
C LYS A 191 -166.29 -6.51 40.99
N LEU A 192 -166.47 -6.73 42.29
CA LEU A 192 -165.41 -6.50 43.29
C LEU A 192 -164.19 -7.41 43.06
N SER A 193 -164.40 -8.71 42.84
CA SER A 193 -163.31 -9.68 42.69
C SER A 193 -162.45 -9.43 41.44
N GLU A 194 -163.08 -8.94 40.36
CA GLU A 194 -162.39 -8.63 39.12
C GLU A 194 -161.44 -7.42 39.29
N LYS A 195 -161.89 -6.38 40.00
CA LYS A 195 -161.07 -5.19 40.29
C LYS A 195 -159.90 -5.43 41.24
N GLU A 196 -160.04 -6.36 42.20
CA GLU A 196 -158.93 -6.73 43.09
C GLU A 196 -157.77 -7.42 42.34
N LYS A 197 -158.06 -8.33 41.40
CA LYS A 197 -157.03 -9.02 40.60
C LYS A 197 -156.31 -8.09 39.62
N GLU A 198 -157.01 -7.10 39.08
CA GLU A 198 -156.42 -6.08 38.20
C GLU A 198 -155.37 -5.24 38.95
N HIS A 199 -155.66 -4.88 40.21
CA HIS A 199 -154.75 -4.09 41.04
C HIS A 199 -153.43 -4.80 41.37
N GLU A 200 -153.48 -6.10 41.68
CA GLU A 200 -152.28 -6.88 42.07
C GLU A 200 -151.23 -6.98 40.95
N LYS A 201 -151.67 -7.18 39.69
CA LYS A 201 -150.77 -7.25 38.53
C LYS A 201 -150.06 -5.93 38.22
N ILE A 202 -150.73 -4.80 38.48
CA ILE A 202 -150.17 -3.46 38.27
C ILE A 202 -149.04 -3.20 39.28
N VAL A 203 -149.25 -3.58 40.54
CA VAL A 203 -148.25 -3.39 41.61
C VAL A 203 -146.96 -4.17 41.32
N GLU A 204 -147.06 -5.41 40.83
CA GLU A 204 -145.89 -6.23 40.47
C GLU A 204 -145.05 -5.57 39.36
N ALA A 205 -145.69 -5.12 38.28
CA ALA A 205 -145.03 -4.47 37.15
C ALA A 205 -144.35 -3.13 37.52
N LEU A 206 -144.93 -2.35 38.43
CA LEU A 206 -144.31 -1.11 38.93
C LEU A 206 -143.08 -1.39 39.81
N ASN A 207 -143.12 -2.46 40.61
CA ASN A 207 -142.00 -2.85 41.46
C ASN A 207 -140.80 -3.33 40.61
N ASP A 208 -141.05 -4.09 39.55
CA ASP A 208 -140.03 -4.49 38.58
C ASP A 208 -139.40 -3.29 37.87
N SER A 209 -140.20 -2.28 37.51
CA SER A 209 -139.70 -1.01 36.94
C SER A 209 -138.78 -0.25 37.91
N GLN A 210 -139.12 -0.23 39.20
CA GLN A 210 -138.28 0.38 40.22
C GLN A 210 -136.97 -0.39 40.43
N ASN A 211 -137.01 -1.72 40.40
CA ASN A 211 -135.81 -2.56 40.49
C ASN A 211 -134.86 -2.31 39.30
N LEU A 212 -135.40 -2.18 38.07
CA LEU A 212 -134.61 -1.80 36.90
C LEU A 212 -133.94 -0.43 37.11
N ASN A 213 -134.69 0.56 37.60
CA ASN A 213 -134.14 1.90 37.85
C ASN A 213 -133.05 1.91 38.93
N ASN A 214 -133.21 1.11 39.99
CA ASN A 214 -132.17 0.96 41.02
C ASN A 214 -130.89 0.35 40.44
N PHE A 215 -131.00 -0.67 39.60
CA PHE A 215 -129.84 -1.28 38.94
C PHE A 215 -129.14 -0.30 37.98
N VAL A 216 -129.89 0.50 37.23
CA VAL A 216 -129.33 1.59 36.40
C VAL A 216 -128.52 2.56 37.23
N ASN A 217 -129.02 2.96 38.41
CA ASN A 217 -128.30 3.84 39.33
C ASN A 217 -127.04 3.18 39.89
N GLU A 218 -127.10 1.91 40.30
CA GLU A 218 -125.92 1.16 40.78
C GLU A 218 -124.83 1.05 39.72
N VAL A 219 -125.19 0.66 38.49
CA VAL A 219 -124.23 0.54 37.38
C VAL A 219 -123.66 1.91 37.00
N SER A 220 -124.47 2.97 37.02
CA SER A 220 -124.01 4.34 36.74
C SER A 220 -123.01 4.83 37.78
N VAL A 221 -123.26 4.61 39.08
CA VAL A 221 -122.30 4.94 40.15
C VAL A 221 -121.02 4.11 40.03
N ALA A 222 -121.15 2.83 39.67
CA ALA A 222 -120.01 1.94 39.50
C ALA A 222 -119.20 2.22 38.21
N GLU A 223 -119.78 2.92 37.23
CA GLU A 223 -119.05 3.49 36.08
C GLU A 223 -118.32 4.80 36.46
N GLU A 224 -118.94 5.68 37.25
CA GLU A 224 -118.32 6.95 37.70
C GLU A 224 -117.11 6.71 38.63
N GLN A 225 -117.06 5.58 39.34
CA GLN A 225 -115.97 5.20 40.23
C GLN A 225 -114.82 4.43 39.55
N GLN A 226 -114.92 4.10 38.25
CA GLN A 226 -113.78 3.51 37.53
C GLN A 226 -112.75 4.60 37.18
N PRO A 227 -111.46 4.41 37.48
CA PRO A 227 -110.43 5.37 37.12
C PRO A 227 -110.31 5.46 35.60
N THR A 228 -110.60 6.64 35.06
CA THR A 228 -110.48 7.01 33.64
C THR A 228 -109.04 7.40 33.27
N ASP A 229 -108.05 6.68 33.80
CA ASP A 229 -106.64 6.99 33.50
C ASP A 229 -106.21 6.29 32.20
N GLN A 230 -106.62 6.86 31.06
CA GLN A 230 -106.30 6.37 29.71
C GLN A 230 -104.79 6.24 29.43
N ASN A 231 -103.94 6.87 30.25
CA ASN A 231 -102.49 6.95 30.05
C ASN A 231 -101.70 5.77 30.63
N ASN A 232 -102.33 4.85 31.37
CA ASN A 232 -101.62 3.76 32.08
C ASN A 232 -102.31 2.38 31.96
N LEU A 233 -103.12 2.18 30.92
CA LEU A 233 -103.71 0.88 30.60
C LEU A 233 -102.68 -0.03 29.93
N ASN A 234 -102.13 -0.98 30.70
CA ASN A 234 -101.41 -2.12 30.14
C ASN A 234 -102.40 -3.19 29.62
N ALA A 235 -101.92 -4.12 28.80
CA ALA A 235 -102.78 -5.11 28.15
C ALA A 235 -103.58 -5.98 29.16
N GLU A 236 -103.01 -6.29 30.33
CA GLU A 236 -103.68 -7.10 31.36
C GLU A 236 -104.82 -6.34 32.05
N ASN A 237 -104.58 -5.09 32.45
CA ASN A 237 -105.59 -4.26 33.12
C ASN A 237 -106.71 -3.84 32.15
N ALA A 238 -106.37 -3.59 30.88
CA ALA A 238 -107.35 -3.28 29.84
C ALA A 238 -108.28 -4.47 29.56
N GLN A 239 -107.72 -5.68 29.50
CA GLN A 239 -108.53 -6.90 29.31
C GLN A 239 -109.45 -7.15 30.51
N ALA A 240 -108.93 -7.06 31.74
CA ALA A 240 -109.75 -7.25 32.94
C ALA A 240 -110.87 -6.20 33.08
N THR A 241 -110.64 -4.97 32.63
CA THR A 241 -111.66 -3.90 32.62
C THR A 241 -112.73 -4.18 31.55
N LEU A 242 -112.32 -4.61 30.36
CA LEU A 242 -113.22 -5.00 29.29
C LEU A 242 -114.15 -6.14 29.71
N ASP A 243 -113.61 -7.20 30.33
CA ASP A 243 -114.40 -8.35 30.78
C ASP A 243 -115.47 -7.93 31.81
N ASN A 244 -115.14 -7.02 32.74
CA ASN A 244 -116.07 -6.50 33.73
C ASN A 244 -117.19 -5.64 33.11
N LEU A 245 -116.86 -4.81 32.12
CA LEU A 245 -117.86 -3.98 31.43
C LEU A 245 -118.81 -4.83 30.59
N ILE A 246 -118.29 -5.85 29.89
CA ILE A 246 -119.11 -6.82 29.15
C ILE A 246 -120.09 -7.52 30.10
N LYS A 247 -119.64 -7.94 31.28
CA LYS A 247 -120.51 -8.57 32.28
C LYS A 247 -121.66 -7.65 32.70
N ARG A 248 -121.36 -6.40 33.08
CA ARG A 248 -122.40 -5.41 33.46
C ARG A 248 -123.38 -5.10 32.34
N ALA A 249 -122.90 -5.01 31.09
CA ALA A 249 -123.76 -4.81 29.93
C ALA A 249 -124.73 -5.99 29.73
N ASN A 250 -124.26 -7.23 29.91
CA ASN A 250 -125.12 -8.41 29.83
C ASN A 250 -126.17 -8.45 30.95
N ASP A 251 -125.77 -8.16 32.20
CA ASP A 251 -126.69 -8.12 33.34
C ASP A 251 -127.80 -7.06 33.15
N LEU A 252 -127.45 -5.86 32.64
CA LEU A 252 -128.41 -4.79 32.33
C LEU A 252 -129.39 -5.18 31.23
N LYS A 253 -128.91 -5.93 30.23
CA LYS A 253 -129.74 -6.42 29.13
C LYS A 253 -130.76 -7.46 29.59
N GLU A 254 -130.36 -8.36 30.50
CA GLU A 254 -131.28 -9.36 31.07
C GLU A 254 -132.43 -8.71 31.85
N HIS A 255 -132.19 -7.60 32.54
CA HIS A 255 -133.23 -6.83 33.22
C HIS A 255 -134.20 -6.12 32.26
N LEU A 256 -133.72 -5.67 31.10
CA LEU A 256 -134.54 -5.03 30.07
C LEU A 256 -135.49 -6.00 29.35
N ASP A 257 -135.14 -7.28 29.26
CA ASP A 257 -135.94 -8.29 28.56
C ASP A 257 -137.22 -8.72 29.33
N LYS A 258 -137.37 -8.32 30.61
CA LYS A 258 -138.55 -8.61 31.45
C LYS A 258 -139.67 -7.58 31.26
N GLU A 259 -140.32 -7.56 30.09
CA GLU A 259 -141.42 -6.63 29.81
C GLU A 259 -142.77 -7.11 30.41
N PRO A 260 -143.54 -6.22 31.08
CA PRO A 260 -144.94 -6.50 31.42
C PRO A 260 -145.79 -6.66 30.15
N SER A 261 -146.82 -7.51 30.20
CA SER A 261 -147.69 -7.71 29.04
C SER A 261 -148.48 -6.44 28.69
N ASP A 262 -148.80 -6.26 27.40
CA ASP A 262 -149.44 -5.05 26.87
C ASP A 262 -150.80 -4.74 27.55
N ASP A 263 -151.52 -5.79 27.97
CA ASP A 263 -152.76 -5.67 28.74
C ASP A 263 -152.58 -4.99 30.12
N VAL A 264 -151.46 -5.23 30.81
CA VAL A 264 -151.15 -4.60 32.12
C VAL A 264 -150.70 -3.16 31.92
N LEU A 265 -150.02 -2.92 30.82
CA LEU A 265 -149.51 -1.63 30.43
C LEU A 265 -150.63 -0.64 30.01
N GLN A 266 -151.77 -1.14 29.53
CA GLN A 266 -152.96 -0.32 29.22
C GLN A 266 -153.76 0.11 30.46
N THR A 267 -153.62 -0.60 31.59
CA THR A 267 -154.31 -0.26 32.84
C THR A 267 -153.53 0.74 33.69
N PHE A 268 -152.26 1.00 33.35
CA PHE A 268 -151.45 2.04 33.96
C PHE A 268 -152.06 3.42 33.74
N THR A 269 -151.88 4.31 34.72
CA THR A 269 -152.09 5.73 34.52
C THR A 269 -151.02 6.29 33.57
N ASN A 270 -151.30 7.45 32.95
CA ASN A 270 -150.34 8.11 32.07
C ASN A 270 -149.00 8.40 32.77
N ASP A 271 -149.01 8.71 34.07
CA ASP A 271 -147.81 9.00 34.86
C ASP A 271 -147.01 7.72 35.18
N GLU A 272 -147.70 6.62 35.53
CA GLU A 272 -147.08 5.29 35.73
C GLU A 272 -146.42 4.79 34.43
N ARG A 273 -147.08 5.01 33.28
CA ARG A 273 -146.53 4.63 31.98
C ARG A 273 -145.32 5.46 31.60
N ALA A 274 -145.38 6.78 31.81
CA ALA A 274 -144.25 7.67 31.55
C ALA A 274 -143.02 7.31 32.40
N GLN A 275 -143.21 6.97 33.68
CA GLN A 275 -142.12 6.57 34.57
C GLN A 275 -141.48 5.24 34.14
N TYR A 276 -142.29 4.25 33.73
CA TYR A 276 -141.78 2.97 33.22
C TYR A 276 -140.94 3.17 31.96
N ASP A 277 -141.46 3.93 30.99
CA ASP A 277 -140.77 4.22 29.73
C ASP A 277 -139.47 5.02 29.99
N GLU A 278 -139.48 5.99 30.92
CA GLU A 278 -138.27 6.74 31.31
C GLU A 278 -137.18 5.85 31.94
N ASN A 279 -137.56 4.96 32.87
CA ASN A 279 -136.61 4.04 33.49
C ASN A 279 -135.99 3.08 32.46
N ARG A 280 -136.80 2.62 31.50
CA ARG A 280 -136.36 1.74 30.40
C ARG A 280 -135.44 2.46 29.42
N ASP A 281 -135.76 3.70 29.04
CA ASP A 281 -134.91 4.50 28.15
C ASP A 281 -133.55 4.78 28.80
N ASN A 282 -133.53 5.10 30.10
CA ASN A 282 -132.30 5.29 30.86
C ASN A 282 -131.42 4.02 30.89
N ALA A 283 -132.01 2.84 31.07
CA ALA A 283 -131.30 1.57 31.00
C ALA A 283 -130.71 1.28 29.60
N ASN A 284 -131.48 1.53 28.54
CA ASN A 284 -131.02 1.36 27.16
C ASN A 284 -129.84 2.29 26.81
N GLU A 285 -129.91 3.55 27.24
CA GLU A 285 -128.83 4.52 27.02
C GLU A 285 -127.54 4.12 27.76
N LEU A 286 -127.63 3.60 28.98
CA LEU A 286 -126.48 3.10 29.73
C LEU A 286 -125.88 1.85 29.06
N LEU A 287 -126.70 0.92 28.59
CA LEU A 287 -126.25 -0.26 27.85
C LEU A 287 -125.46 0.12 26.59
N LYS A 288 -125.95 1.11 25.84
CA LYS A 288 -125.27 1.62 24.65
C LYS A 288 -123.88 2.20 24.99
N LYS A 289 -123.80 3.02 26.04
CA LYS A 289 -122.52 3.60 26.51
C LYS A 289 -121.52 2.54 26.94
N LEU A 290 -121.97 1.50 27.66
CA LEU A 290 -121.13 0.38 28.08
C LEU A 290 -120.54 -0.36 26.86
N LEU A 291 -121.37 -0.66 25.85
CA LEU A 291 -120.93 -1.36 24.64
C LEU A 291 -119.96 -0.52 23.80
N GLU A 292 -120.17 0.80 23.69
CA GLU A 292 -119.23 1.72 23.03
C GLU A 292 -117.86 1.71 23.72
N LYS A 293 -117.82 1.79 25.06
CA LYS A 293 -116.57 1.68 25.84
C LYS A 293 -115.88 0.33 25.65
N CYS A 294 -116.63 -0.77 25.61
CA CYS A 294 -116.06 -2.10 25.34
C CYS A 294 -115.36 -2.16 23.97
N ASN A 295 -115.98 -1.62 22.93
CA ASN A 295 -115.39 -1.58 21.58
C ASN A 295 -114.11 -0.73 21.53
N ASP A 296 -114.10 0.42 22.20
CA ASP A 296 -112.93 1.29 22.25
C ASP A 296 -111.75 0.62 22.99
N LEU A 297 -112.01 -0.04 24.12
CA LEU A 297 -111.00 -0.80 24.86
C LEU A 297 -110.45 -1.98 24.04
N GLN A 298 -111.31 -2.72 23.33
CA GLN A 298 -110.87 -3.82 22.46
C GLN A 298 -109.96 -3.31 21.33
N LYS A 299 -110.30 -2.18 20.71
CA LYS A 299 -109.47 -1.55 19.66
C LYS A 299 -108.11 -1.10 20.20
N GLN A 300 -108.05 -0.60 21.43
CA GLN A 300 -106.78 -0.26 22.07
C GLN A 300 -105.92 -1.51 22.34
N LEU A 301 -106.52 -2.62 22.79
CA LEU A 301 -105.82 -3.90 22.99
C LEU A 301 -105.23 -4.47 21.69
N ASP A 302 -105.97 -4.38 20.58
CA ASP A 302 -105.49 -4.81 19.26
C ASP A 302 -104.29 -3.96 18.81
N ASN A 303 -104.35 -2.65 19.03
CA ASN A 303 -103.24 -1.74 18.74
C ASN A 303 -102.01 -2.05 19.62
N ILE A 304 -102.18 -2.31 20.93
CA ILE A 304 -101.05 -2.70 21.80
C ILE A 304 -100.41 -4.01 21.31
N SER A 305 -101.21 -4.96 20.83
CA SER A 305 -100.72 -6.23 20.28
C SER A 305 -99.92 -6.03 18.98
N GLN A 306 -100.38 -5.15 18.09
CA GLN A 306 -99.64 -4.77 16.88
C GLN A 306 -98.31 -4.06 17.18
N TRP A 307 -98.27 -3.21 18.21
CA TRP A 307 -97.01 -2.63 18.68
C TRP A 307 -96.01 -3.71 19.11
N LYS A 308 -96.44 -4.67 19.94
CA LYS A 308 -95.55 -5.75 20.42
C LYS A 308 -94.91 -6.53 19.27
N ALA A 309 -95.67 -6.81 18.21
CA ALA A 309 -95.13 -7.45 17.00
C ALA A 309 -94.09 -6.58 16.29
N LYS A 310 -94.40 -5.29 16.05
CA LYS A 310 -93.47 -4.35 15.41
C LYS A 310 -92.19 -4.12 16.22
N LYS A 311 -92.29 -4.13 17.55
CA LYS A 311 -91.14 -4.03 18.44
C LYS A 311 -90.24 -5.26 18.32
N SER A 312 -90.82 -6.46 18.35
CA SER A 312 -90.07 -7.73 18.20
C SER A 312 -89.23 -7.76 16.92
N GLU A 313 -89.80 -7.32 15.79
CA GLU A 313 -89.07 -7.25 14.51
C GLU A 313 -87.88 -6.27 14.55
N LEU A 314 -88.05 -5.13 15.25
CA LEU A 314 -86.99 -4.13 15.42
C LEU A 314 -85.89 -4.63 16.37
N ASP A 315 -86.27 -5.28 17.48
CA ASP A 315 -85.34 -5.92 18.42
C ASP A 315 -84.49 -6.99 17.72
N GLU A 316 -85.11 -7.85 16.90
CA GLU A 316 -84.39 -8.86 16.10
C GLU A 316 -83.37 -8.24 15.13
N GLN A 317 -83.76 -7.17 14.42
CA GLN A 317 -82.85 -6.47 13.51
C GLN A 317 -81.69 -5.81 14.25
N ALA A 318 -81.97 -5.12 15.37
CA ALA A 318 -80.95 -4.46 16.18
C ALA A 318 -79.97 -5.48 16.78
N ASN A 319 -80.47 -6.62 17.27
CA ASN A 319 -79.65 -7.70 17.81
C ASN A 319 -78.76 -8.34 16.74
N ALA A 320 -79.29 -8.65 15.55
CA ALA A 320 -78.50 -9.21 14.46
C ALA A 320 -77.39 -8.26 13.97
N ILE A 321 -77.64 -6.95 14.01
CA ILE A 321 -76.61 -5.93 13.73
C ILE A 321 -75.55 -5.93 14.84
N ASN A 322 -75.97 -5.93 16.11
CA ASN A 322 -75.06 -5.96 17.25
C ASN A 322 -74.15 -7.19 17.23
N GLU A 323 -74.71 -8.38 16.99
CA GLU A 323 -73.93 -9.63 16.86
C GLU A 323 -72.88 -9.53 15.75
N THR A 324 -73.23 -8.95 14.60
CA THR A 324 -72.28 -8.76 13.49
C THR A 324 -71.14 -7.81 13.89
N ILE A 325 -71.47 -6.70 14.57
CA ILE A 325 -70.47 -5.72 15.05
C ILE A 325 -69.56 -6.33 16.13
N GLN A 326 -70.11 -7.06 17.10
CA GLN A 326 -69.31 -7.72 18.14
C GLN A 326 -68.43 -8.82 17.55
N SER A 327 -68.93 -9.63 16.62
CA SER A 327 -68.12 -10.65 15.96
C SER A 327 -66.92 -10.03 15.22
N LEU A 328 -67.11 -8.90 14.53
CA LEU A 328 -66.00 -8.18 13.90
C LEU A 328 -65.05 -7.61 14.94
N LYS A 329 -65.57 -7.00 16.01
CA LYS A 329 -64.75 -6.46 17.09
C LYS A 329 -63.89 -7.54 17.75
N ASP A 330 -64.45 -8.73 17.95
CA ASP A 330 -63.76 -9.88 18.53
C ASP A 330 -62.69 -10.46 17.58
N GLU A 331 -62.98 -10.53 16.28
CA GLU A 331 -62.01 -10.95 15.25
C GLU A 331 -60.75 -10.06 15.26
N PHE A 332 -60.91 -8.76 15.54
CA PHE A 332 -59.82 -7.77 15.60
C PHE A 332 -59.31 -7.47 17.02
N ASN A 333 -59.70 -8.26 18.03
CA ASN A 333 -59.05 -8.26 19.35
C ASN A 333 -57.69 -8.96 19.31
N THR A 334 -57.49 -9.88 18.36
CA THR A 334 -56.18 -10.46 18.05
C THR A 334 -55.67 -9.92 16.71
N PRO A 335 -54.35 -9.82 16.51
CA PRO A 335 -53.80 -9.35 15.25
C PRO A 335 -54.22 -10.26 14.08
N GLN A 336 -54.73 -9.65 13.00
CA GLN A 336 -55.17 -10.36 11.78
C GLN A 336 -54.25 -10.07 10.60
N SER A 337 -54.29 -10.89 9.55
CA SER A 337 -53.53 -10.57 8.33
C SER A 337 -54.00 -9.27 7.68
N LEU A 338 -53.14 -8.58 6.92
CA LEU A 338 -53.52 -7.38 6.17
C LEU A 338 -54.70 -7.65 5.21
N SER A 339 -54.79 -8.84 4.62
CA SER A 339 -55.93 -9.23 3.77
C SER A 339 -57.21 -9.31 4.60
N SER A 340 -57.17 -10.01 5.73
CA SER A 340 -58.29 -10.16 6.65
C SER A 340 -58.77 -8.81 7.20
N ALA A 341 -57.85 -7.87 7.47
CA ALA A 341 -58.18 -6.51 7.90
C ALA A 341 -58.92 -5.71 6.82
N ASN A 342 -58.48 -5.78 5.55
CA ASN A 342 -59.20 -5.15 4.44
C ASN A 342 -60.60 -5.75 4.25
N ASP A 343 -60.76 -7.07 4.42
CA ASP A 343 -62.06 -7.72 4.35
C ASP A 343 -62.95 -7.39 5.56
N GLY A 344 -62.36 -7.25 6.76
CA GLY A 344 -63.04 -6.77 7.97
C GLY A 344 -63.57 -5.34 7.83
N LEU A 345 -62.75 -4.44 7.26
CA LEU A 345 -63.16 -3.07 6.93
C LEU A 345 -64.37 -3.06 6.00
N ARG A 346 -64.32 -3.82 4.89
CA ARG A 346 -65.45 -3.97 3.96
C ARG A 346 -66.71 -4.51 4.64
N ARG A 347 -66.56 -5.51 5.52
CA ARG A 347 -67.68 -6.07 6.29
C ARG A 347 -68.27 -5.04 7.26
N ALA A 348 -67.45 -4.25 7.93
CA ALA A 348 -67.90 -3.17 8.82
C ALA A 348 -68.62 -2.05 8.05
N GLU A 349 -68.14 -1.67 6.87
CA GLU A 349 -68.83 -0.72 5.97
C GLU A 349 -70.20 -1.24 5.53
N ALA A 350 -70.32 -2.53 5.22
CA ALA A 350 -71.56 -3.16 4.79
C ALA A 350 -72.67 -3.22 5.87
N ILE A 351 -72.34 -2.93 7.14
CA ILE A 351 -73.32 -2.87 8.24
C ILE A 351 -74.11 -1.56 8.23
N GLU A 352 -73.53 -0.46 7.73
CA GLU A 352 -74.17 0.85 7.66
C GLU A 352 -75.56 0.86 7.00
N PRO A 353 -75.77 0.25 5.81
CA PRO A 353 -77.10 0.18 5.20
C PRO A 353 -78.12 -0.59 6.07
N ARG A 354 -77.68 -1.61 6.83
CA ARG A 354 -78.56 -2.38 7.73
C ARG A 354 -79.02 -1.52 8.92
N ILE A 355 -78.10 -0.75 9.52
CA ILE A 355 -78.43 0.21 10.59
C ILE A 355 -79.43 1.25 10.10
N LYS A 356 -79.19 1.83 8.91
CA LYS A 356 -80.08 2.84 8.32
C LYS A 356 -81.48 2.31 8.05
N GLU A 357 -81.61 1.07 7.58
CA GLU A 357 -82.93 0.47 7.36
C GLU A 357 -83.67 0.21 8.68
N ALA A 358 -82.99 -0.31 9.71
CA ALA A 358 -83.58 -0.48 11.04
C ALA A 358 -84.03 0.87 11.65
N GLN A 359 -83.22 1.92 11.53
CA GLN A 359 -83.59 3.29 11.96
C GLN A 359 -84.81 3.82 11.19
N LYS A 360 -84.90 3.54 9.88
CA LYS A 360 -86.05 3.94 9.05
C LYS A 360 -87.32 3.19 9.45
N GLN A 361 -87.22 1.90 9.77
CA GLN A 361 -88.35 1.13 10.30
C GLN A 361 -88.79 1.65 11.67
N LEU A 362 -87.84 1.97 12.56
CA LEU A 362 -88.11 2.59 13.86
C LEU A 362 -88.91 3.89 13.72
N ARG A 363 -88.52 4.76 12.77
CA ARG A 363 -89.26 6.01 12.46
C ARG A 363 -90.69 5.72 12.00
N LYS A 364 -90.89 4.77 11.08
CA LYS A 364 -92.23 4.37 10.62
C LYS A 364 -93.10 3.83 11.77
N THR A 365 -92.50 3.04 12.66
CA THR A 365 -93.19 2.49 13.82
C THR A 365 -93.56 3.59 14.82
N ASN A 366 -92.67 4.57 15.04
CA ASN A 366 -92.98 5.76 15.83
C ASN A 366 -94.14 6.57 15.24
N ASP A 367 -94.12 6.84 13.92
CA ASP A 367 -95.21 7.55 13.23
C ASP A 367 -96.55 6.82 13.35
N TRP A 368 -96.54 5.48 13.28
CA TRP A 368 -97.72 4.65 13.51
C TRP A 368 -98.19 4.72 14.97
N LEU A 369 -97.26 4.68 15.92
CA LEU A 369 -97.54 4.79 17.35
C LEU A 369 -98.25 6.10 17.69
N GLN A 370 -97.71 7.22 17.22
CA GLN A 370 -98.28 8.55 17.44
C GLN A 370 -99.73 8.65 16.92
N LYS A 371 -100.10 7.84 15.92
CA LYS A 371 -101.46 7.82 15.35
C LYS A 371 -102.42 6.87 16.06
N GLN A 372 -101.95 5.67 16.46
CA GLN A 372 -102.82 4.59 16.93
C GLN A 372 -102.85 4.42 18.46
N LEU A 373 -101.80 4.87 19.16
CA LEU A 373 -101.68 4.84 20.62
C LEU A 373 -101.14 6.19 21.16
N PRO A 374 -101.82 7.32 20.87
CA PRO A 374 -101.38 8.62 21.36
C PRO A 374 -101.46 8.67 22.89
N GLY A 375 -100.32 8.86 23.56
CA GLY A 375 -100.24 9.02 25.02
C GLY A 375 -99.74 7.80 25.82
N ASN A 376 -99.44 6.67 25.17
CA ASN A 376 -98.82 5.53 25.86
C ASN A 376 -97.31 5.77 26.10
N ASN A 377 -96.96 6.20 27.32
CA ASN A 377 -95.59 6.58 27.68
C ASN A 377 -94.63 5.39 27.73
N GLU A 378 -95.09 4.22 28.22
CA GLU A 378 -94.27 3.01 28.31
C GLU A 378 -93.79 2.57 26.92
N VAL A 379 -94.69 2.58 25.93
CA VAL A 379 -94.34 2.22 24.57
C VAL A 379 -93.36 3.23 23.94
N LYS A 380 -93.52 4.51 24.24
CA LYS A 380 -92.64 5.57 23.74
C LYS A 380 -91.22 5.45 24.31
N GLU A 381 -91.09 5.10 25.59
CA GLU A 381 -89.79 4.86 26.24
C GLU A 381 -89.04 3.69 25.60
N GLN A 382 -89.74 2.56 25.37
CA GLN A 382 -89.18 1.39 24.68
C GLN A 382 -88.68 1.71 23.26
N LEU A 383 -89.33 2.64 22.54
CA LEU A 383 -88.90 3.08 21.22
C LEU A 383 -87.64 3.96 21.28
N ASN A 384 -87.52 4.81 22.31
CA ASN A 384 -86.32 5.63 22.54
C ASN A 384 -85.11 4.76 22.93
N GLU A 385 -85.31 3.69 23.70
CA GLU A 385 -84.25 2.72 24.02
C GLU A 385 -83.69 2.08 22.74
N LEU A 386 -84.57 1.63 21.84
CA LEU A 386 -84.20 1.10 20.53
C LEU A 386 -83.44 2.12 19.66
N GLU A 387 -83.84 3.40 19.71
CA GLU A 387 -83.11 4.47 19.02
C GLU A 387 -81.69 4.66 19.59
N GLY A 388 -81.57 4.66 20.92
CA GLY A 388 -80.29 4.72 21.62
C GLY A 388 -79.37 3.56 21.26
N LEU A 389 -79.90 2.35 21.20
CA LEU A 389 -79.15 1.15 20.79
C LEU A 389 -78.63 1.28 19.35
N LEU A 390 -79.47 1.62 18.38
CA LEU A 390 -79.05 1.76 16.97
C LEU A 390 -77.99 2.85 16.77
N ASN A 391 -78.09 3.97 17.50
CA ASN A 391 -77.09 5.03 17.46
C ASN A 391 -75.74 4.60 18.06
N ASN A 392 -75.77 3.83 19.16
CA ASN A 392 -74.55 3.25 19.74
C ASN A 392 -73.89 2.25 18.80
N LEU A 393 -74.68 1.41 18.12
CA LEU A 393 -74.17 0.48 17.10
C LEU A 393 -73.50 1.22 15.94
N SER A 394 -74.09 2.33 15.47
CA SER A 394 -73.46 3.19 14.45
C SER A 394 -72.11 3.76 14.92
N THR A 395 -72.05 4.27 16.15
CA THR A 395 -70.82 4.82 16.73
C THR A 395 -69.74 3.74 16.90
N THR A 396 -70.13 2.54 17.35
CA THR A 396 -69.22 1.41 17.54
C THR A 396 -68.65 0.93 16.20
N ARG A 397 -69.48 0.86 15.15
CA ARG A 397 -69.04 0.56 13.78
C ARG A 397 -68.01 1.58 13.30
N GLU A 398 -68.28 2.86 13.46
CA GLU A 398 -67.41 3.95 12.99
C GLU A 398 -66.04 3.93 13.68
N ASN A 399 -66.00 3.67 14.99
CA ASN A 399 -64.76 3.53 15.73
C ASN A 399 -63.91 2.34 15.26
N LEU A 400 -64.56 1.22 14.92
CA LEU A 400 -63.87 0.04 14.38
C LEU A 400 -63.26 0.34 13.01
N ILE A 401 -64.00 1.02 12.12
CA ILE A 401 -63.53 1.43 10.80
C ILE A 401 -62.29 2.33 10.92
N ASN A 402 -62.39 3.42 11.69
CA ASN A 402 -61.28 4.37 11.86
C ASN A 402 -60.00 3.70 12.39
N ARG A 403 -60.15 2.73 13.32
CA ARG A 403 -59.03 1.94 13.82
C ARG A 403 -58.41 1.08 12.72
N LEU A 404 -59.23 0.30 12.00
CA LEU A 404 -58.76 -0.59 10.95
C LEU A 404 -58.11 0.17 9.79
N GLU A 405 -58.68 1.28 9.34
CA GLU A 405 -58.09 2.11 8.26
C GLU A 405 -56.71 2.63 8.63
N LYS A 406 -56.55 3.14 9.86
CA LYS A 406 -55.27 3.63 10.37
C LYS A 406 -54.24 2.51 10.43
N ASP A 407 -54.61 1.35 10.96
CA ASP A 407 -53.71 0.20 11.10
C ASP A 407 -53.32 -0.37 9.72
N ILE A 408 -54.26 -0.46 8.76
CA ILE A 408 -54.02 -0.90 7.37
C ILE A 408 -53.03 0.03 6.66
N GLU A 409 -53.21 1.35 6.78
CA GLU A 409 -52.35 2.32 6.11
C GLU A 409 -50.94 2.31 6.71
N SER A 410 -50.83 2.20 8.04
CA SER A 410 -49.55 2.05 8.73
C SER A 410 -48.78 0.83 8.23
N GLU A 411 -49.43 -0.33 8.13
CA GLU A 411 -48.81 -1.58 7.66
C GLU A 411 -48.37 -1.49 6.19
N LYS A 412 -49.19 -0.92 5.30
CA LYS A 412 -48.81 -0.70 3.89
C LYS A 412 -47.56 0.17 3.75
N LYS A 413 -47.47 1.22 4.56
CA LYS A 413 -46.31 2.12 4.55
C LYS A 413 -45.04 1.42 5.03
N LEU A 414 -45.14 0.59 6.07
CA LEU A 414 -44.00 -0.22 6.55
C LEU A 414 -43.48 -1.16 5.45
N ILE A 415 -44.37 -1.85 4.73
CA ILE A 415 -44.00 -2.74 3.62
C ILE A 415 -43.30 -1.95 2.49
N ALA A 416 -43.83 -0.78 2.12
CA ALA A 416 -43.23 0.05 1.08
C ALA A 416 -41.82 0.54 1.47
N ASP A 417 -41.65 0.99 2.71
CA ASP A 417 -40.37 1.44 3.25
C ASP A 417 -39.35 0.29 3.29
N GLN A 418 -39.79 -0.92 3.65
CA GLN A 418 -38.95 -2.11 3.62
C GLN A 418 -38.44 -2.43 2.20
N ASN A 419 -39.33 -2.44 1.20
CA ASN A 419 -38.94 -2.75 -0.17
C ASN A 419 -37.94 -1.73 -0.71
N ALA A 420 -38.16 -0.44 -0.46
CA ALA A 420 -37.21 0.62 -0.84
C ALA A 420 -35.84 0.45 -0.17
N LEU A 421 -35.82 -0.07 1.06
CA LEU A 421 -34.59 -0.37 1.78
C LEU A 421 -33.86 -1.58 1.17
N ILE A 422 -34.58 -2.65 0.82
CA ILE A 422 -34.03 -3.82 0.13
C ILE A 422 -33.38 -3.42 -1.20
N ASP A 423 -34.05 -2.58 -2.00
CA ASP A 423 -33.51 -2.07 -3.26
C ASP A 423 -32.23 -1.25 -3.04
N SER A 424 -32.20 -0.42 -1.99
CA SER A 424 -31.01 0.35 -1.63
C SER A 424 -29.84 -0.56 -1.23
N ILE A 425 -30.10 -1.62 -0.45
CA ILE A 425 -29.09 -2.60 -0.03
C ILE A 425 -28.59 -3.43 -1.21
N ASN A 426 -29.47 -3.84 -2.12
CA ASN A 426 -29.09 -4.57 -3.33
C ASN A 426 -28.18 -3.73 -4.21
N LYS A 427 -28.54 -2.45 -4.43
CA LYS A 427 -27.70 -1.51 -5.18
C LYS A 427 -26.33 -1.30 -4.52
N LEU A 428 -26.30 -1.13 -3.19
CA LEU A 428 -25.06 -1.03 -2.43
C LEU A 428 -24.16 -2.27 -2.62
N GLY A 429 -24.77 -3.47 -2.61
CA GLY A 429 -24.08 -4.72 -2.89
C GLY A 429 -23.54 -4.82 -4.32
N GLU A 430 -24.30 -4.37 -5.32
CA GLU A 430 -23.84 -4.30 -6.71
C GLU A 430 -22.65 -3.35 -6.88
N ASP A 431 -22.74 -2.15 -6.28
CA ASP A 431 -21.66 -1.16 -6.31
C ASP A 431 -20.39 -1.72 -5.63
N ALA A 432 -20.53 -2.40 -4.48
CA ALA A 432 -19.42 -3.06 -3.79
C ALA A 432 -18.75 -4.14 -4.65
N ILE A 433 -19.53 -4.97 -5.34
CA ILE A 433 -19.00 -5.99 -6.26
C ILE A 433 -18.28 -5.35 -7.46
N ALA A 434 -18.83 -4.27 -8.01
CA ALA A 434 -18.22 -3.57 -9.14
C ALA A 434 -16.85 -2.99 -8.77
N VAL A 435 -16.74 -2.38 -7.59
CA VAL A 435 -15.46 -1.85 -7.09
C VAL A 435 -14.49 -3.00 -6.78
N HIS A 436 -14.94 -4.10 -6.19
CA HIS A 436 -14.09 -5.28 -5.95
C HIS A 436 -13.43 -5.81 -7.22
N LYS A 437 -14.18 -5.88 -8.33
CA LYS A 437 -13.71 -6.36 -9.64
C LYS A 437 -12.85 -5.36 -10.41
N SER A 438 -12.70 -4.12 -9.94
CA SER A 438 -11.84 -3.14 -10.58
C SER A 438 -10.36 -3.47 -10.34
N ASP A 439 -9.58 -3.47 -11.42
CA ASP A 439 -8.11 -3.58 -11.39
C ASP A 439 -7.42 -2.23 -11.11
N ASP A 440 -8.17 -1.12 -11.11
CA ASP A 440 -7.64 0.23 -10.88
C ASP A 440 -7.39 0.48 -9.38
N LEU A 441 -6.21 0.08 -8.92
CA LEU A 441 -5.74 0.16 -7.53
C LEU A 441 -5.71 1.58 -6.96
N ASP A 442 -5.45 2.60 -7.78
CA ASP A 442 -5.35 3.99 -7.31
C ASP A 442 -6.73 4.57 -6.95
N ARG A 443 -7.77 4.19 -7.70
CA ARG A 443 -9.14 4.69 -7.49
C ARG A 443 -9.97 3.81 -6.58
N LYS A 444 -9.58 2.55 -6.39
CA LYS A 444 -10.29 1.56 -5.58
C LYS A 444 -10.56 2.04 -4.13
N PRO A 445 -9.59 2.62 -3.39
CA PRO A 445 -9.82 3.05 -2.01
C PRO A 445 -10.87 4.17 -1.91
N ALA A 446 -10.80 5.16 -2.81
CA ALA A 446 -11.77 6.25 -2.82
C ALA A 446 -13.18 5.77 -3.21
N ALA A 447 -13.27 4.78 -4.12
CA ALA A 447 -14.54 4.18 -4.50
C ALA A 447 -15.15 3.33 -3.37
N LEU A 448 -14.35 2.57 -2.62
CA LEU A 448 -14.80 1.82 -1.44
C LEU A 448 -15.30 2.76 -0.33
N ALA A 449 -14.55 3.82 -0.02
CA ALA A 449 -14.95 4.83 0.97
C ALA A 449 -16.29 5.51 0.59
N ALA A 450 -16.52 5.78 -0.69
CA ALA A 450 -17.79 6.35 -1.17
C ALA A 450 -18.97 5.37 -1.03
N ILE A 451 -18.75 4.07 -1.13
CA ILE A 451 -19.77 3.05 -0.85
C ILE A 451 -19.99 2.94 0.66
N HIS A 452 -18.92 2.99 1.46
CA HIS A 452 -19.00 2.99 2.93
C HIS A 452 -19.82 4.18 3.45
N GLU A 453 -19.68 5.36 2.86
CA GLU A 453 -20.46 6.55 3.22
C GLU A 453 -21.96 6.39 2.93
N GLN A 454 -22.33 5.60 1.90
CA GLN A 454 -23.72 5.29 1.57
C GLN A 454 -24.37 4.29 2.55
N LEU A 455 -23.57 3.58 3.35
CA LEU A 455 -24.05 2.56 4.29
C LEU A 455 -24.81 3.21 5.47
N LYS A 456 -24.28 4.31 6.01
CA LYS A 456 -24.85 5.08 7.13
C LYS A 456 -26.33 5.47 6.96
N PRO A 457 -26.73 6.16 5.87
CA PRO A 457 -28.13 6.54 5.68
C PRO A 457 -29.06 5.33 5.46
N ILE A 458 -28.53 4.18 5.03
CA ILE A 458 -29.30 2.93 4.91
C ILE A 458 -29.50 2.31 6.31
N GLU A 459 -28.47 2.32 7.15
CA GLU A 459 -28.50 1.92 8.56
C GLU A 459 -29.54 2.72 9.36
N ASP A 460 -29.53 4.05 9.21
CA ASP A 460 -30.49 4.95 9.86
C ASP A 460 -31.93 4.63 9.43
N LYS A 461 -32.15 4.40 8.13
CA LYS A 461 -33.48 4.02 7.61
C LYS A 461 -33.93 2.65 8.11
N LEU A 462 -33.02 1.68 8.21
CA LEU A 462 -33.31 0.36 8.77
C LEU A 462 -33.71 0.46 10.24
N GLN A 463 -32.99 1.25 11.04
CA GLN A 463 -33.33 1.47 12.45
C GLN A 463 -34.68 2.18 12.61
N GLN A 464 -34.97 3.18 11.76
CA GLN A 464 -36.28 3.84 11.76
C GLN A 464 -37.42 2.89 11.39
N LEU A 465 -37.21 2.01 10.41
CA LEU A 465 -38.19 0.99 10.03
C LEU A 465 -38.45 0.02 11.20
N GLU A 466 -37.39 -0.43 11.87
CA GLU A 466 -37.44 -1.36 13.01
C GLU A 466 -38.23 -0.76 14.19
N ASN A 467 -37.92 0.48 14.57
CA ASN A 467 -38.65 1.20 15.61
C ASN A 467 -40.14 1.39 15.24
N ARG A 468 -40.42 1.78 13.99
CA ARG A 468 -41.80 2.01 13.53
C ARG A 468 -42.61 0.72 13.41
N ALA A 469 -41.98 -0.41 13.07
CA ALA A 469 -42.62 -1.72 13.09
C ALA A 469 -42.98 -2.10 14.53
N GLN A 470 -42.06 -1.90 15.48
CA GLN A 470 -42.27 -2.22 16.89
C GLN A 470 -43.37 -1.36 17.55
N ASP A 471 -43.53 -0.10 17.13
CA ASP A 471 -44.55 0.84 17.63
C ASP A 471 -45.92 0.71 16.93
N ALA A 472 -46.06 -0.09 15.87
CA ALA A 472 -47.30 -0.22 15.12
C ALA A 472 -48.41 -0.91 15.93
N ASN A 473 -49.63 -0.39 15.86
CA ASN A 473 -50.74 -0.83 16.71
C ASN A 473 -51.34 -2.18 16.25
N THR A 474 -51.82 -2.94 17.22
CA THR A 474 -51.79 -4.41 17.27
C THR A 474 -52.96 -5.17 16.62
N SER A 475 -53.81 -4.53 15.81
CA SER A 475 -54.93 -5.24 15.14
C SER A 475 -54.53 -5.99 13.87
N ILE A 476 -53.33 -5.72 13.34
CA ILE A 476 -52.82 -6.39 12.14
C ILE A 476 -51.49 -7.08 12.49
N SER A 477 -51.35 -8.35 12.11
CA SER A 477 -50.07 -9.06 12.17
C SER A 477 -49.18 -8.55 11.04
N HIS A 478 -47.94 -8.19 11.36
CA HIS A 478 -46.98 -7.81 10.34
C HIS A 478 -46.85 -8.88 9.25
N ASN A 479 -46.70 -8.44 8.00
CA ASN A 479 -46.43 -9.32 6.88
C ASN A 479 -45.17 -10.19 7.14
N GLU A 480 -45.14 -11.44 6.65
CA GLU A 480 -43.94 -12.31 6.71
C GLU A 480 -42.67 -11.61 6.19
N THR A 481 -42.81 -10.74 5.19
CA THR A 481 -41.69 -9.94 4.68
C THR A 481 -41.13 -8.98 5.73
N LEU A 482 -41.97 -8.26 6.49
CA LEU A 482 -41.54 -7.37 7.57
C LEU A 482 -40.87 -8.10 8.74
N ASN A 483 -41.22 -9.37 8.98
CA ASN A 483 -40.53 -10.20 9.97
C ASN A 483 -39.07 -10.51 9.59
N ASN A 484 -38.65 -10.25 8.36
CA ASN A 484 -37.29 -10.47 7.87
C ASN A 484 -36.34 -9.27 8.08
N ILE A 485 -36.72 -8.23 8.83
CA ILE A 485 -35.82 -7.12 9.19
C ILE A 485 -34.47 -7.62 9.77
N PRO A 486 -34.39 -8.67 10.61
CA PRO A 486 -33.11 -9.22 11.07
C PRO A 486 -32.23 -9.75 9.94
N LEU A 487 -32.83 -10.39 8.93
CA LEU A 487 -32.11 -10.91 7.76
C LEU A 487 -31.57 -9.78 6.88
N ILE A 488 -32.33 -8.68 6.79
CA ILE A 488 -31.91 -7.45 6.10
C ILE A 488 -30.72 -6.81 6.82
N ARG A 489 -30.75 -6.77 8.16
CA ARG A 489 -29.62 -6.31 8.98
C ARG A 489 -28.38 -7.18 8.78
N GLU A 490 -28.55 -8.50 8.79
CA GLU A 490 -27.46 -9.44 8.53
C GLU A 490 -26.83 -9.21 7.14
N ARG A 491 -27.63 -9.03 6.09
CA ARG A 491 -27.09 -8.69 4.75
C ARG A 491 -26.30 -7.38 4.75
N LEU A 492 -26.81 -6.34 5.42
CA LEU A 492 -26.13 -5.05 5.49
C LEU A 492 -24.79 -5.17 6.24
N ASN A 493 -24.76 -5.90 7.35
CA ASN A 493 -23.54 -6.18 8.11
C ASN A 493 -22.52 -6.98 7.28
N ASN A 494 -22.96 -8.00 6.54
CA ASN A 494 -22.07 -8.78 5.68
C ASN A 494 -21.44 -7.92 4.57
N ILE A 495 -22.20 -6.98 4.00
CA ILE A 495 -21.67 -6.00 3.03
C ILE A 495 -20.64 -5.09 3.71
N ALA A 496 -20.93 -4.61 4.93
CA ALA A 496 -20.01 -3.76 5.69
C ALA A 496 -18.70 -4.48 6.06
N GLU A 497 -18.77 -5.73 6.54
CA GLU A 497 -17.59 -6.55 6.82
C GLU A 497 -16.76 -6.79 5.55
N SER A 498 -17.40 -7.17 4.45
CA SER A 498 -16.71 -7.37 3.18
C SER A 498 -16.07 -6.08 2.65
N LEU A 499 -16.74 -4.93 2.78
CA LEU A 499 -16.17 -3.62 2.41
C LEU A 499 -14.94 -3.28 3.24
N ASN A 500 -14.97 -3.51 4.56
CA ASN A 500 -13.81 -3.30 5.44
C ASN A 500 -12.63 -4.19 5.07
N GLU A 501 -12.89 -5.47 4.78
CA GLU A 501 -11.86 -6.41 4.31
C GLU A 501 -11.25 -5.93 2.98
N GLN A 502 -12.09 -5.51 2.04
CA GLN A 502 -11.65 -5.00 0.75
C GLN A 502 -10.89 -3.67 0.86
N GLU A 503 -11.27 -2.77 1.79
CA GLU A 503 -10.54 -1.52 2.04
C GLU A 503 -9.14 -1.81 2.57
N LYS A 504 -9.03 -2.75 3.50
CA LYS A 504 -7.76 -3.19 4.03
C LYS A 504 -6.89 -3.81 2.93
N ASP A 505 -7.43 -4.76 2.16
CA ASP A 505 -6.71 -5.39 1.05
C ASP A 505 -6.26 -4.37 -0.01
N ALA A 506 -7.11 -3.39 -0.34
CA ALA A 506 -6.75 -2.34 -1.30
C ALA A 506 -5.64 -1.42 -0.75
N ALA A 507 -5.70 -1.05 0.53
CA ALA A 507 -4.66 -0.25 1.17
C ALA A 507 -3.32 -1.00 1.24
N ASP A 508 -3.35 -2.28 1.63
CA ASP A 508 -2.16 -3.13 1.73
C ASP A 508 -1.51 -3.33 0.35
N ASN A 509 -2.30 -3.54 -0.70
CA ASN A 509 -1.79 -3.67 -2.07
C ASN A 509 -1.27 -2.34 -2.65
N LEU A 510 -1.88 -1.20 -2.34
CA LEU A 510 -1.38 0.12 -2.75
C LEU A 510 -0.04 0.43 -2.07
N ALA A 511 0.07 0.15 -0.77
CA ALA A 511 1.32 0.27 -0.03
C ALA A 511 2.41 -0.63 -0.62
N LEU A 512 2.08 -1.89 -0.94
CA LEU A 512 2.97 -2.83 -1.61
C LEU A 512 3.46 -2.29 -2.97
N ALA A 513 2.57 -1.70 -3.78
CA ALA A 513 2.93 -1.11 -5.06
C ALA A 513 3.90 0.08 -4.90
N GLY A 514 3.69 0.92 -3.88
CA GLY A 514 4.61 2.01 -3.53
C GLY A 514 5.99 1.50 -3.09
N ILE A 515 6.04 0.47 -2.23
CA ILE A 515 7.28 -0.18 -1.82
C ILE A 515 7.99 -0.80 -3.02
N SER A 516 7.26 -1.53 -3.88
CA SER A 516 7.79 -2.15 -5.10
C SER A 516 8.41 -1.14 -6.06
N SER A 517 7.74 0.00 -6.29
CA SER A 517 8.25 1.07 -7.15
C SER A 517 9.56 1.66 -6.61
N ASN A 518 9.60 1.98 -5.31
CA ASN A 518 10.80 2.50 -4.66
C ASN A 518 11.94 1.47 -4.67
N LEU A 519 11.63 0.20 -4.37
CA LEU A 519 12.61 -0.88 -4.35
C LEU A 519 13.25 -1.10 -5.73
N ASN A 520 12.43 -1.13 -6.79
CA ASN A 520 12.92 -1.23 -8.16
C ASN A 520 13.82 -0.04 -8.54
N ARG A 521 13.50 1.17 -8.05
CA ARG A 521 14.35 2.35 -8.27
C ARG A 521 15.72 2.19 -7.63
N GLU A 522 15.77 1.82 -6.35
CA GLU A 522 17.03 1.63 -5.62
C GLU A 522 17.87 0.49 -6.23
N ILE A 523 17.25 -0.64 -6.57
CA ILE A 523 17.90 -1.77 -7.26
C ILE A 523 18.43 -1.36 -8.63
N SER A 524 17.70 -0.54 -9.40
CA SER A 524 18.14 -0.06 -10.71
C SER A 524 19.37 0.85 -10.60
N ILE A 525 19.38 1.78 -9.65
CA ILE A 525 20.55 2.65 -9.42
C ILE A 525 21.78 1.81 -9.06
N LEU A 526 21.62 0.85 -8.16
CA LEU A 526 22.66 -0.11 -7.78
C LEU A 526 23.22 -0.87 -8.98
N ARG A 527 22.34 -1.41 -9.82
CA ARG A 527 22.73 -2.14 -11.03
C ARG A 527 23.49 -1.24 -12.00
N ASP A 528 23.00 -0.03 -12.25
CA ASP A 528 23.63 0.93 -13.18
C ASP A 528 25.02 1.37 -12.68
N ASP A 529 25.17 1.62 -11.38
CA ASP A 529 26.46 1.99 -10.78
C ASP A 529 27.46 0.83 -10.82
N ILE A 530 27.03 -0.40 -10.52
CA ILE A 530 27.87 -1.60 -10.64
C ILE A 530 28.29 -1.81 -12.09
N ASP A 531 27.37 -1.75 -13.05
CA ASP A 531 27.70 -1.93 -14.47
C ASP A 531 28.64 -0.82 -14.97
N LYS A 532 28.50 0.41 -14.50
CA LYS A 532 29.41 1.53 -14.81
C LYS A 532 30.80 1.29 -14.20
N ALA A 533 30.85 0.85 -12.95
CA ALA A 533 32.09 0.50 -12.25
C ALA A 533 32.83 -0.64 -12.96
N GLU A 534 32.14 -1.73 -13.29
CA GLU A 534 32.71 -2.87 -14.02
C GLU A 534 33.24 -2.47 -15.40
N ARG A 535 32.59 -1.53 -16.10
CA ARG A 535 33.10 -1.03 -17.39
C ARG A 535 34.42 -0.29 -17.25
N ILE A 536 34.59 0.51 -16.20
CA ILE A 536 35.83 1.25 -15.95
C ILE A 536 36.92 0.29 -15.46
N ASP A 537 36.59 -0.63 -14.55
CA ASP A 537 37.55 -1.61 -14.01
C ASP A 537 38.09 -2.56 -15.08
N ASN A 538 37.25 -2.92 -16.05
CA ASN A 538 37.63 -3.77 -17.18
C ASN A 538 38.21 -2.98 -18.37
N ASP A 539 38.31 -1.65 -18.31
CA ASP A 539 38.93 -0.86 -19.37
C ASP A 539 40.45 -1.11 -19.38
N PRO A 540 41.02 -1.66 -20.47
CA PRO A 540 42.46 -1.90 -20.58
C PRO A 540 43.32 -0.63 -20.49
N ALA A 541 42.71 0.56 -20.63
CA ALA A 541 43.36 1.86 -20.51
C ALA A 541 43.16 2.55 -19.15
N ALA A 542 42.46 1.91 -18.20
CA ALA A 542 42.19 2.51 -16.90
C ALA A 542 43.46 2.89 -16.14
N THR A 543 43.43 4.06 -15.52
CA THR A 543 44.51 4.57 -14.66
C THR A 543 44.24 4.28 -13.18
N VAL A 544 45.21 4.53 -12.30
CA VAL A 544 45.00 4.45 -10.84
C VAL A 544 43.82 5.32 -10.42
N ASP A 545 43.71 6.54 -10.95
CA ASP A 545 42.60 7.46 -10.64
C ASP A 545 41.26 6.91 -11.11
N ASP A 546 41.22 6.23 -12.26
CA ASP A 546 39.98 5.64 -12.77
C ASP A 546 39.53 4.45 -11.93
N LEU A 547 40.47 3.59 -11.50
CA LEU A 547 40.18 2.50 -10.56
C LEU A 547 39.77 3.02 -9.17
N ARG A 548 40.32 4.15 -8.71
CA ARG A 548 39.87 4.82 -7.48
C ARG A 548 38.47 5.39 -7.62
N LYS A 549 38.12 5.96 -8.78
CA LYS A 549 36.73 6.37 -9.08
C LYS A 549 35.76 5.19 -9.08
N VAL A 550 36.19 4.01 -9.52
CA VAL A 550 35.36 2.79 -9.40
C VAL A 550 35.01 2.52 -7.94
N VAL A 551 36.01 2.54 -7.06
CA VAL A 551 35.79 2.35 -5.62
C VAL A 551 34.86 3.44 -5.07
N GLU A 552 35.07 4.70 -5.43
CA GLU A 552 34.22 5.82 -5.01
C GLU A 552 32.76 5.68 -5.46
N ILE A 553 32.53 5.30 -6.73
CA ILE A 553 31.20 5.02 -7.26
C ILE A 553 30.53 3.94 -6.41
N LEU A 554 31.19 2.79 -6.22
CA LEU A 554 30.60 1.66 -5.50
C LEU A 554 30.39 1.95 -4.00
N GLU A 555 31.27 2.73 -3.37
CA GLU A 555 31.07 3.20 -1.99
C GLU A 555 29.88 4.17 -1.88
N SER A 556 29.71 5.04 -2.87
CA SER A 556 28.56 5.95 -2.93
C SER A 556 27.22 5.22 -3.17
N SER A 557 27.27 3.97 -3.68
CA SER A 557 26.08 3.14 -3.89
C SER A 557 25.67 2.30 -2.66
N LEU A 558 26.51 2.19 -1.63
CA LEU A 558 26.19 1.46 -0.38
C LEU A 558 24.89 1.94 0.30
N PRO A 559 24.56 3.24 0.37
CA PRO A 559 23.29 3.70 0.93
C PRO A 559 22.06 3.16 0.18
N HIS A 560 22.15 2.93 -1.13
CA HIS A 560 21.06 2.32 -1.92
C HIS A 560 20.82 0.86 -1.50
N VAL A 561 21.87 0.15 -1.07
CA VAL A 561 21.79 -1.21 -0.55
C VAL A 561 21.06 -1.26 0.79
N GLU A 562 21.37 -0.32 1.69
CA GLU A 562 20.67 -0.19 2.97
C GLU A 562 19.21 0.22 2.77
N GLN A 563 18.95 1.16 1.86
CA GLN A 563 17.60 1.63 1.58
C GLN A 563 16.73 0.53 0.97
N ALA A 564 17.28 -0.30 0.08
CA ALA A 564 16.60 -1.47 -0.47
C ALA A 564 16.26 -2.51 0.64
N ASP A 565 17.17 -2.74 1.59
CA ASP A 565 16.93 -3.61 2.74
C ASP A 565 15.81 -3.07 3.65
N ILE A 566 15.80 -1.77 3.92
CA ILE A 566 14.74 -1.11 4.69
C ILE A 566 13.38 -1.29 4.01
N LEU A 567 13.32 -1.09 2.68
CA LEU A 567 12.10 -1.28 1.91
C LEU A 567 11.63 -2.75 1.93
N LEU A 568 12.55 -3.71 1.84
CA LEU A 568 12.24 -5.14 1.96
C LEU A 568 11.69 -5.52 3.34
N GLN A 569 12.17 -4.88 4.42
CA GLN A 569 11.65 -5.10 5.78
C GLN A 569 10.24 -4.54 6.00
N GLN A 570 9.82 -3.57 5.20
CA GLN A 570 8.48 -2.97 5.27
C GLN A 570 7.40 -3.82 4.58
N ILE A 571 7.80 -4.80 3.77
CA ILE A 571 6.89 -5.74 3.13
C ILE A 571 6.38 -6.75 4.17
N ASP A 572 5.06 -6.77 4.41
CA ASP A 572 4.45 -7.79 5.28
C ASP A 572 4.56 -9.18 4.62
N PRO A 573 5.26 -10.14 5.24
CA PRO A 573 5.40 -11.49 4.69
C PRO A 573 4.09 -12.29 4.67
N ASN A 574 3.04 -11.85 5.37
CA ASN A 574 1.74 -12.51 5.35
C ASN A 574 0.84 -12.04 4.19
N ASN A 575 1.23 -10.99 3.46
CA ASN A 575 0.54 -10.59 2.24
C ASN A 575 0.87 -11.59 1.11
N SER A 576 -0.14 -12.35 0.67
CA SER A 576 0.00 -13.38 -0.36
C SER A 576 0.50 -12.86 -1.71
N ASN A 577 0.25 -11.59 -2.03
CA ASN A 577 0.76 -10.93 -3.24
C ASN A 577 2.21 -10.44 -3.10
N ALA A 578 2.76 -10.45 -1.88
CA ALA A 578 4.08 -9.91 -1.58
C ALA A 578 5.21 -10.94 -1.64
N THR A 579 4.92 -12.22 -1.43
CA THR A 579 5.92 -13.28 -1.28
C THR A 579 6.83 -13.44 -2.50
N GLU A 580 6.26 -13.37 -3.71
CA GLU A 580 7.03 -13.50 -4.95
C GLU A 580 7.96 -12.28 -5.17
N LEU A 581 7.44 -11.07 -4.92
CA LEU A 581 8.22 -9.83 -4.98
C LEU A 581 9.36 -9.84 -3.95
N LEU A 582 9.07 -10.26 -2.71
CA LEU A 582 10.03 -10.32 -1.62
C LEU A 582 11.19 -11.27 -1.95
N ASN A 583 10.88 -12.49 -2.39
CA ASN A 583 11.90 -13.49 -2.70
C ASN A 583 12.76 -13.05 -3.89
N LYS A 584 12.13 -12.62 -4.99
CA LYS A 584 12.86 -12.18 -6.18
C LYS A 584 13.78 -10.99 -5.88
N SER A 585 13.29 -10.01 -5.13
CA SER A 585 14.06 -8.81 -4.81
C SER A 585 15.18 -9.08 -3.81
N LYS A 586 14.99 -10.00 -2.85
CA LYS A 586 16.07 -10.46 -1.95
C LYS A 586 17.18 -11.16 -2.71
N ASP A 587 16.84 -12.06 -3.63
CA ASP A 587 17.81 -12.77 -4.45
C ASP A 587 18.60 -11.79 -5.33
N GLU A 588 17.90 -10.86 -5.99
CA GLU A 588 18.51 -9.84 -6.84
C GLU A 588 19.44 -8.90 -6.05
N LEU A 589 18.99 -8.39 -4.89
CA LEU A 589 19.82 -7.55 -4.02
C LEU A 589 21.06 -8.30 -3.50
N SER A 590 20.93 -9.59 -3.17
CA SER A 590 22.05 -10.42 -2.72
C SER A 590 23.11 -10.59 -3.81
N GLN A 591 22.69 -10.85 -5.05
CA GLN A 591 23.60 -10.93 -6.20
C GLN A 591 24.27 -9.59 -6.49
N LEU A 592 23.54 -8.47 -6.40
CA LEU A 592 24.12 -7.14 -6.60
C LEU A 592 25.10 -6.78 -5.47
N ARG A 593 24.83 -7.15 -4.22
CA ARG A 593 25.78 -6.98 -3.10
C ARG A 593 27.09 -7.72 -3.36
N GLU A 594 27.00 -8.99 -3.74
CA GLU A 594 28.18 -9.81 -4.03
C GLU A 594 28.99 -9.21 -5.19
N ARG A 595 28.32 -8.79 -6.27
CA ARG A 595 28.97 -8.10 -7.40
C ARG A 595 29.62 -6.77 -6.98
N LEU A 596 28.94 -5.97 -6.18
CA LEU A 596 29.47 -4.70 -5.66
C LEU A 596 30.73 -4.92 -4.85
N ASP A 597 30.69 -5.81 -3.85
CA ASP A 597 31.83 -6.05 -2.97
C ASP A 597 33.02 -6.65 -3.72
N THR A 598 32.75 -7.62 -4.62
CA THR A 598 33.79 -8.25 -5.43
C THR A 598 34.46 -7.25 -6.37
N THR A 599 33.68 -6.43 -7.08
CA THR A 599 34.21 -5.41 -8.00
C THR A 599 34.97 -4.33 -7.25
N ARG A 600 34.43 -3.87 -6.12
CA ARG A 600 35.08 -2.84 -5.28
C ARG A 600 36.43 -3.34 -4.77
N GLN A 601 36.48 -4.57 -4.25
CA GLN A 601 37.72 -5.15 -3.73
C GLN A 601 38.74 -5.36 -4.86
N ALA A 602 38.32 -5.93 -6.00
CA ALA A 602 39.19 -6.14 -7.15
C ALA A 602 39.77 -4.82 -7.70
N ALA A 603 38.93 -3.78 -7.87
CA ALA A 603 39.37 -2.47 -8.33
C ALA A 603 40.36 -1.81 -7.36
N ASN A 604 40.10 -1.89 -6.05
CA ASN A 604 41.00 -1.35 -5.03
C ASN A 604 42.35 -2.09 -5.01
N ASP A 605 42.34 -3.42 -5.07
CA ASP A 605 43.55 -4.24 -5.10
C ASP A 605 44.37 -3.94 -6.37
N ARG A 606 43.72 -3.88 -7.53
CA ARG A 606 44.35 -3.53 -8.80
C ARG A 606 44.91 -2.10 -8.79
N ALA A 607 44.20 -1.13 -8.20
CA ALA A 607 44.70 0.24 -8.04
C ALA A 607 45.97 0.31 -7.19
N ASN A 608 45.97 -0.36 -6.03
CA ASN A 608 47.12 -0.42 -5.13
C ASN A 608 48.32 -1.11 -5.81
N GLN A 609 48.07 -2.22 -6.50
CA GLN A 609 49.11 -2.95 -7.23
C GLN A 609 49.68 -2.12 -8.38
N LEU A 610 48.83 -1.42 -9.14
CA LEU A 610 49.25 -0.56 -10.24
C LEU A 610 50.09 0.63 -9.74
N GLU A 611 49.70 1.24 -8.63
CA GLU A 611 50.43 2.34 -7.99
C GLU A 611 51.83 1.90 -7.54
N GLN A 612 51.92 0.75 -6.87
CA GLN A 612 53.20 0.16 -6.46
C GLN A 612 54.05 -0.23 -7.68
N PHE A 613 53.44 -0.84 -8.70
CA PHE A 613 54.12 -1.23 -9.94
C PHE A 613 54.73 -0.02 -10.65
N ASN A 614 53.95 1.06 -10.76
CA ASN A 614 54.41 2.31 -11.37
C ASN A 614 55.56 2.95 -10.57
N THR A 615 55.46 2.99 -9.24
CA THR A 615 56.52 3.50 -8.36
C THR A 615 57.83 2.72 -8.54
N ASP A 616 57.75 1.40 -8.63
CA ASP A 616 58.93 0.56 -8.82
C ASP A 616 59.53 0.74 -10.22
N LEU A 617 58.71 0.89 -11.26
CA LEU A 617 59.20 1.23 -12.61
C LEU A 617 59.85 2.61 -12.65
N ASP A 618 59.33 3.61 -11.92
CA ASP A 618 59.97 4.93 -11.79
C ASP A 618 61.36 4.83 -11.16
N ASN A 619 61.50 4.02 -10.10
CA ASN A 619 62.79 3.78 -9.47
C ASN A 619 63.78 3.10 -10.44
N ILE A 620 63.33 2.08 -11.19
CA ILE A 620 64.17 1.42 -12.21
C ILE A 620 64.54 2.39 -13.34
N ALA A 621 63.60 3.22 -13.80
CA ALA A 621 63.87 4.23 -14.81
C ALA A 621 64.94 5.22 -14.34
N ASN A 622 64.90 5.65 -13.08
CA ASN A 622 65.93 6.49 -12.48
C ASN A 622 67.29 5.77 -12.44
N ASP A 623 67.33 4.50 -12.04
CA ASP A 623 68.56 3.69 -12.06
C ASP A 623 69.15 3.59 -13.49
N ILE A 624 68.32 3.31 -14.50
CA ILE A 624 68.74 3.25 -15.91
C ILE A 624 69.27 4.61 -16.38
N ASN A 625 68.58 5.71 -16.06
CA ASN A 625 69.01 7.05 -16.44
C ASN A 625 70.30 7.48 -15.73
N ASN A 626 70.50 7.09 -14.47
CA ASN A 626 71.75 7.31 -13.74
C ASN A 626 72.91 6.54 -14.38
N THR A 627 72.71 5.28 -14.75
CA THR A 627 73.72 4.50 -15.49
C THR A 627 74.01 5.13 -16.85
N LEU A 628 72.99 5.61 -17.58
CA LEU A 628 73.18 6.32 -18.86
C LEU A 628 74.05 7.57 -18.69
N LYS A 629 73.79 8.36 -17.65
CA LYS A 629 74.57 9.55 -17.34
C LYS A 629 76.02 9.18 -17.03
N ALA A 630 76.24 8.14 -16.21
CA ALA A 630 77.58 7.66 -15.90
C ALA A 630 78.33 7.17 -17.14
N ILE A 631 77.67 6.48 -18.08
CA ILE A 631 78.25 6.09 -19.38
C ILE A 631 78.71 7.32 -20.16
N ASN A 632 77.87 8.36 -20.24
CA ASN A 632 78.18 9.59 -21.00
C ASN A 632 79.31 10.43 -20.36
N ASP A 633 79.47 10.35 -19.04
CA ASP A 633 80.54 11.05 -18.32
C ASP A 633 81.91 10.35 -18.48
N LEU A 634 81.92 9.04 -18.75
CA LEU A 634 83.15 8.28 -19.01
C LEU A 634 83.68 8.54 -20.43
N ARG A 635 84.97 8.91 -20.52
CA ARG A 635 85.67 9.09 -21.79
C ARG A 635 86.73 8.00 -21.97
N PRO A 636 86.68 7.19 -23.03
CA PRO A 636 87.68 6.14 -23.29
C PRO A 636 89.13 6.64 -23.34
N THR A 637 89.32 7.91 -23.68
CA THR A 637 90.64 8.53 -23.79
C THR A 637 91.19 9.05 -22.46
N ASP A 638 90.42 9.03 -21.37
CA ASP A 638 90.89 9.48 -20.05
C ASP A 638 91.79 8.41 -19.40
N PRO A 639 93.03 8.74 -18.97
CA PRO A 639 93.92 7.81 -18.28
C PRO A 639 93.38 7.18 -17.00
N GLN A 640 92.45 7.84 -16.31
CA GLN A 640 91.90 7.38 -15.03
C GLN A 640 90.75 6.38 -15.22
N VAL A 641 90.18 6.28 -16.42
CA VAL A 641 89.06 5.39 -16.72
C VAL A 641 89.58 3.97 -16.95
N SER A 642 89.04 3.02 -16.18
CA SER A 642 89.44 1.61 -16.23
C SER A 642 88.29 0.72 -16.67
N ILE A 643 88.63 -0.51 -17.08
CA ILE A 643 87.67 -1.58 -17.34
C ILE A 643 86.81 -1.87 -16.09
N GLU A 644 87.36 -1.72 -14.89
CA GLU A 644 86.63 -1.90 -13.62
C GLU A 644 85.41 -0.97 -13.52
N ASN A 645 85.54 0.32 -13.89
CA ASN A 645 84.44 1.28 -13.86
C ASN A 645 83.29 0.86 -14.80
N VAL A 646 83.61 0.33 -15.98
CA VAL A 646 82.59 -0.14 -16.93
C VAL A 646 81.96 -1.45 -16.47
N ASN A 647 82.73 -2.33 -15.82
CA ASN A 647 82.22 -3.57 -15.25
C ASN A 647 81.22 -3.34 -14.12
N GLU A 648 81.46 -2.36 -13.25
CA GLU A 648 80.49 -1.94 -12.23
C GLU A 648 79.18 -1.46 -12.86
N LEU A 649 79.26 -0.61 -13.90
CA LEU A 649 78.08 -0.14 -14.64
C LEU A 649 77.36 -1.27 -15.38
N LYS A 650 78.09 -2.25 -15.93
CA LYS A 650 77.52 -3.48 -16.51
C LYS A 650 76.76 -4.30 -15.47
N GLN A 651 77.33 -4.54 -14.29
CA GLN A 651 76.64 -5.24 -13.21
C GLN A 651 75.36 -4.51 -12.79
N GLN A 652 75.42 -3.18 -12.66
CA GLN A 652 74.24 -2.39 -12.34
C GLN A 652 73.16 -2.48 -13.44
N ASN A 653 73.56 -2.48 -14.72
CA ASN A 653 72.62 -2.63 -15.84
C ASN A 653 71.99 -4.03 -15.91
N VAL A 654 72.73 -5.08 -15.53
CA VAL A 654 72.20 -6.45 -15.36
C VAL A 654 71.17 -6.50 -14.22
N LEU A 655 71.48 -5.89 -13.07
CA LEU A 655 70.55 -5.79 -11.94
C LEU A 655 69.26 -5.06 -12.35
N ASN A 656 69.36 -3.99 -13.15
CA ASN A 656 68.20 -3.30 -13.71
C ASN A 656 67.36 -4.24 -14.61
N GLY A 657 68.00 -5.08 -15.43
CA GLY A 657 67.33 -6.11 -16.22
C GLY A 657 66.60 -7.16 -15.37
N ASP A 658 67.24 -7.64 -14.29
CA ASP A 658 66.62 -8.60 -13.36
C ASP A 658 65.42 -7.98 -12.61
N LYS A 659 65.52 -6.71 -12.19
CA LYS A 659 64.40 -5.97 -11.60
C LYS A 659 63.22 -5.86 -12.56
N LEU A 660 63.46 -5.55 -13.84
CA LEU A 660 62.41 -5.50 -14.87
C LEU A 660 61.78 -6.88 -15.10
N LYS A 661 62.58 -7.94 -15.15
CA LYS A 661 62.10 -9.32 -15.30
C LYS A 661 61.25 -9.79 -14.12
N ASN A 662 61.60 -9.39 -12.90
CA ASN A 662 60.76 -9.66 -11.73
C ASN A 662 59.38 -8.97 -11.84
N LYS A 663 59.35 -7.75 -12.41
CA LYS A 663 58.10 -7.04 -12.69
C LYS A 663 57.25 -7.69 -13.78
N GLU A 664 57.86 -8.37 -14.75
CA GLU A 664 57.13 -9.15 -15.75
C GLU A 664 56.20 -10.20 -15.10
N GLY A 665 56.63 -10.85 -14.01
CA GLY A 665 55.82 -11.82 -13.28
C GLY A 665 54.59 -11.24 -12.57
N GLN A 666 54.59 -9.93 -12.30
CA GLN A 666 53.50 -9.22 -11.61
C GLN A 666 52.46 -8.62 -12.57
N LEU A 667 52.69 -8.70 -13.88
CA LEU A 667 51.76 -8.16 -14.89
C LEU A 667 50.41 -8.88 -14.90
N LYS A 668 50.40 -10.17 -14.57
CA LYS A 668 49.18 -10.98 -14.60
C LYS A 668 48.12 -10.46 -13.62
N ASP A 669 48.56 -9.96 -12.47
CA ASP A 669 47.67 -9.43 -11.43
C ASP A 669 47.06 -8.07 -11.85
N LEU A 670 47.65 -7.41 -12.86
CA LEU A 670 47.19 -6.14 -13.42
C LEU A 670 46.32 -6.31 -14.68
N GLU A 671 46.08 -7.54 -15.16
CA GLU A 671 45.16 -7.74 -16.29
C GLU A 671 43.76 -7.21 -15.94
N PRO A 672 43.09 -6.48 -16.88
CA PRO A 672 43.41 -6.34 -18.30
C PRO A 672 44.24 -5.11 -18.70
N LEU A 673 44.87 -4.40 -17.77
CA LEU A 673 45.55 -3.12 -18.04
C LEU A 673 46.73 -3.27 -19.01
N THR A 674 46.77 -2.43 -20.03
CA THR A 674 47.79 -2.47 -21.11
C THR A 674 48.95 -1.51 -20.87
N GLN A 675 48.71 -0.40 -20.15
CA GLN A 675 49.71 0.62 -19.86
C GLN A 675 50.94 0.09 -19.08
N PRO A 676 50.80 -0.78 -18.06
CA PRO A 676 51.93 -1.38 -17.35
C PRO A 676 52.86 -2.16 -18.26
N LEU A 677 52.30 -2.97 -19.17
CA LEU A 677 53.06 -3.77 -20.14
C LEU A 677 53.84 -2.85 -21.11
N ALA A 678 53.17 -1.82 -21.64
CA ALA A 678 53.81 -0.87 -22.54
C ALA A 678 54.99 -0.15 -21.87
N ARG A 679 54.82 0.27 -20.61
CA ARG A 679 55.86 0.94 -19.82
C ARG A 679 57.03 0.01 -19.50
N LEU A 680 56.76 -1.22 -19.09
CA LEU A 680 57.78 -2.24 -18.85
C LEU A 680 58.60 -2.50 -20.11
N ASN A 681 57.93 -2.71 -21.25
CA ASN A 681 58.59 -2.94 -22.54
C ASN A 681 59.50 -1.78 -22.96
N ALA A 682 59.06 -0.53 -22.76
CA ALA A 682 59.87 0.65 -23.07
C ALA A 682 61.15 0.71 -22.23
N LEU A 683 61.06 0.43 -20.91
CA LEU A 683 62.23 0.39 -20.03
C LEU A 683 63.15 -0.79 -20.34
N THR A 684 62.61 -1.96 -20.69
CA THR A 684 63.40 -3.11 -21.14
C THR A 684 64.18 -2.79 -22.41
N GLN A 685 63.56 -2.11 -23.39
CA GLN A 685 64.28 -1.65 -24.58
C GLN A 685 65.38 -0.63 -24.23
N GLN A 686 65.11 0.29 -23.31
CA GLN A 686 66.11 1.26 -22.86
C GLN A 686 67.29 0.57 -22.14
N GLN A 687 67.03 -0.42 -21.29
CA GLN A 687 68.04 -1.23 -20.61
C GLN A 687 68.90 -2.02 -21.60
N GLN A 688 68.31 -2.62 -22.64
CA GLN A 688 69.03 -3.31 -23.70
C GLN A 688 69.89 -2.35 -24.54
N SER A 689 69.39 -1.15 -24.81
CA SER A 689 70.18 -0.10 -25.48
C SER A 689 71.41 0.29 -24.64
N LEU A 690 71.24 0.40 -23.32
CA LEU A 690 72.34 0.64 -22.40
C LEU A 690 73.38 -0.47 -22.43
N ASP A 691 72.94 -1.73 -22.49
CA ASP A 691 73.85 -2.88 -22.53
C ASP A 691 74.76 -2.82 -23.76
N ASN A 692 74.17 -2.49 -24.93
CA ASN A 692 74.93 -2.26 -26.16
C ASN A 692 75.92 -1.10 -26.03
N GLN A 693 75.53 0.01 -25.40
CA GLN A 693 76.43 1.16 -25.17
C GLN A 693 77.58 0.81 -24.22
N LEU A 694 77.30 0.05 -23.14
CA LEU A 694 78.32 -0.44 -22.21
C LEU A 694 79.29 -1.42 -22.85
N ASN A 695 78.80 -2.33 -23.70
CA ASN A 695 79.66 -3.24 -24.47
C ASN A 695 80.59 -2.47 -25.40
N LYS A 696 80.07 -1.47 -26.12
CA LYS A 696 80.89 -0.61 -26.98
C LYS A 696 81.93 0.18 -26.18
N LEU A 697 81.53 0.78 -25.05
CA LEU A 697 82.43 1.53 -24.18
C LEU A 697 83.55 0.65 -23.61
N TYR A 698 83.21 -0.59 -23.23
CA TYR A 698 84.17 -1.61 -22.80
C TYR A 698 85.22 -1.88 -23.88
N ASP A 699 84.78 -2.15 -25.12
CA ASP A 699 85.69 -2.39 -26.25
C ASP A 699 86.57 -1.17 -26.55
N ASP A 700 86.00 0.03 -26.53
CA ASP A 700 86.72 1.29 -26.76
C ASP A 700 87.82 1.52 -25.69
N ILE A 701 87.53 1.29 -24.41
CA ILE A 701 88.51 1.40 -23.32
C ILE A 701 89.58 0.31 -23.41
N GLN A 702 89.20 -0.92 -23.74
CA GLN A 702 90.16 -2.02 -23.91
C GLN A 702 91.15 -1.71 -25.05
N ASN A 703 90.64 -1.22 -26.18
CA ASN A 703 91.46 -0.81 -27.33
C ASN A 703 92.40 0.35 -26.98
N GLU A 704 91.91 1.37 -26.26
CA GLU A 704 92.73 2.51 -25.88
C GLU A 704 93.80 2.16 -24.83
N THR A 705 93.48 1.23 -23.92
CA THR A 705 94.44 0.66 -22.95
C THR A 705 95.56 -0.09 -23.67
N ALA A 706 95.22 -0.92 -24.67
CA ALA A 706 96.22 -1.64 -25.47
C ALA A 706 97.17 -0.67 -26.21
N LYS A 707 96.62 0.37 -26.86
CA LYS A 707 97.44 1.41 -27.53
C LYS A 707 98.40 2.11 -26.56
N ARG A 708 97.98 2.40 -25.33
CA ARG A 708 98.83 3.02 -24.31
C ARG A 708 99.98 2.09 -23.90
N GLN A 709 99.70 0.80 -23.70
CA GLN A 709 100.73 -0.20 -23.39
C GLN A 709 101.74 -0.39 -24.53
N GLU A 710 101.27 -0.39 -25.78
CA GLU A 710 102.14 -0.43 -26.95
C GLU A 710 103.06 0.81 -27.03
N LEU A 711 102.52 2.01 -26.79
CA LEU A 711 103.28 3.25 -26.76
C LEU A 711 104.32 3.26 -25.62
N GLU A 712 103.95 2.79 -24.43
CA GLU A 712 104.85 2.69 -23.27
C GLU A 712 106.00 1.71 -23.54
N THR A 713 105.69 0.53 -24.09
CA THR A 713 106.70 -0.49 -24.45
C THR A 713 107.69 0.06 -25.49
N PHE A 714 107.19 0.74 -26.53
CA PHE A 714 108.03 1.35 -27.55
C PHE A 714 108.92 2.46 -26.96
N ASN A 715 108.38 3.31 -26.09
CA ASN A 715 109.13 4.36 -25.39
C ASN A 715 110.26 3.80 -24.53
N ASN A 716 109.99 2.76 -23.74
CA ASN A 716 110.99 2.14 -22.88
C ASN A 716 112.16 1.54 -23.67
N GLN A 717 111.88 0.90 -24.82
CA GLN A 717 112.93 0.36 -25.69
C GLN A 717 113.76 1.46 -26.37
N ILE A 718 113.12 2.54 -26.85
CA ILE A 718 113.81 3.71 -27.43
C ILE A 718 114.74 4.35 -26.38
N ASN A 719 114.25 4.58 -25.16
CA ASN A 719 115.05 5.17 -24.07
C ASN A 719 116.29 4.32 -23.78
N LYS A 720 116.12 3.00 -23.66
CA LYS A 720 117.25 2.07 -23.44
C LYS A 720 118.28 2.15 -24.57
N ALA A 721 117.84 2.18 -25.83
CA ALA A 721 118.75 2.31 -26.97
C ALA A 721 119.50 3.65 -26.99
N GLU A 722 118.85 4.75 -26.59
CA GLU A 722 119.50 6.06 -26.47
C GLU A 722 120.60 6.06 -25.40
N ASP A 723 120.35 5.43 -24.25
CA ASP A 723 121.31 5.30 -23.15
C ASP A 723 122.50 4.39 -23.51
N ASP A 724 122.23 3.22 -24.10
CA ASP A 724 123.27 2.26 -24.50
C ASP A 724 124.19 2.88 -25.59
N ILE A 725 123.62 3.60 -26.58
CA ILE A 725 124.40 4.36 -27.58
C ILE A 725 125.28 5.41 -26.91
N ALA A 726 124.76 6.17 -25.95
CA ALA A 726 125.52 7.22 -25.29
C ALA A 726 126.71 6.67 -24.48
N ASN A 727 126.56 5.49 -23.87
CA ASN A 727 127.65 4.81 -23.16
C ASN A 727 128.72 4.33 -24.14
N ALA A 728 128.32 3.67 -25.24
CA ALA A 728 129.27 3.21 -26.25
C ALA A 728 130.04 4.36 -26.92
N GLU A 729 129.39 5.51 -27.17
CA GLU A 729 130.08 6.71 -27.68
C GLU A 729 131.20 7.16 -26.73
N ARG A 730 130.95 7.18 -25.41
CA ARG A 730 131.94 7.57 -24.40
C ARG A 730 133.13 6.61 -24.35
N ASP A 731 132.85 5.30 -24.37
CA ASP A 731 133.89 4.28 -24.27
C ASP A 731 134.78 4.25 -25.53
N ILE A 732 134.18 4.37 -26.73
CA ILE A 732 134.93 4.50 -27.98
C ILE A 732 135.86 5.72 -27.93
N ASP A 733 135.40 6.84 -27.36
CA ASP A 733 136.21 8.06 -27.27
C ASP A 733 137.38 7.92 -26.30
N ALA A 734 137.19 7.25 -25.16
CA ALA A 734 138.21 7.09 -24.13
C ALA A 734 139.39 6.17 -24.51
N THR A 735 139.21 5.20 -25.41
CA THR A 735 140.26 4.24 -25.78
C THR A 735 141.44 4.87 -26.53
N LEU A 736 142.67 4.45 -26.24
CA LEU A 736 143.87 4.96 -26.92
C LEU A 736 143.94 4.53 -28.40
N PRO A 737 144.62 5.29 -29.27
CA PRO A 737 144.63 5.03 -30.73
C PRO A 737 145.31 3.74 -31.17
N ASN A 738 146.06 3.05 -30.30
CA ASN A 738 146.81 1.83 -30.59
C ASN A 738 146.29 0.59 -29.82
N ASP A 739 145.26 0.74 -29.00
CA ASP A 739 144.72 -0.36 -28.19
C ASP A 739 143.62 -1.12 -28.95
N ILE A 740 144.06 -2.05 -29.80
CA ILE A 740 143.18 -2.86 -30.65
C ILE A 740 142.22 -3.70 -29.79
N SER A 741 142.68 -4.25 -28.67
CA SER A 741 141.90 -5.17 -27.84
C SER A 741 140.70 -4.49 -27.16
N LEU A 742 140.88 -3.29 -26.61
CA LEU A 742 139.75 -2.55 -26.01
C LEU A 742 138.74 -2.10 -27.07
N LEU A 743 139.19 -1.72 -28.27
CA LEU A 743 138.28 -1.36 -29.37
C LEU A 743 137.48 -2.57 -29.88
N GLU A 744 138.08 -3.75 -29.98
CA GLU A 744 137.38 -5.00 -30.32
C GLU A 744 136.38 -5.41 -29.22
N GLN A 745 136.74 -5.23 -27.94
CA GLN A 745 135.83 -5.49 -26.82
C GLN A 745 134.60 -4.57 -26.83
N ILE A 746 134.76 -3.28 -27.14
CA ILE A 746 133.63 -2.33 -27.27
C ILE A 746 132.71 -2.74 -28.43
N ASN A 747 133.28 -3.23 -29.53
CA ASN A 747 132.50 -3.74 -30.66
C ASN A 747 131.58 -4.89 -30.22
N GLU A 748 132.15 -5.88 -29.54
CA GLU A 748 131.45 -7.12 -29.15
C GLU A 748 130.45 -6.88 -28.02
N GLN A 749 130.85 -6.17 -26.97
CA GLN A 749 130.06 -6.07 -25.74
C GLN A 749 129.01 -4.95 -25.75
N GLN A 750 129.15 -3.97 -26.63
CA GLN A 750 128.25 -2.81 -26.65
C GLN A 750 127.58 -2.62 -28.00
N LEU A 751 128.35 -2.52 -29.07
CA LEU A 751 127.80 -2.20 -30.39
C LEU A 751 126.92 -3.29 -30.99
N ILE A 752 127.30 -4.57 -30.87
CA ILE A 752 126.46 -5.69 -31.30
C ILE A 752 125.11 -5.68 -30.56
N PRO A 753 125.06 -5.66 -29.21
CA PRO A 753 123.79 -5.54 -28.47
C PRO A 753 122.94 -4.31 -28.85
N ILE A 754 123.58 -3.14 -29.06
CA ILE A 754 122.88 -1.92 -29.51
C ILE A 754 122.22 -2.14 -30.87
N ASN A 755 122.93 -2.76 -31.81
CA ASN A 755 122.42 -3.02 -33.17
C ASN A 755 121.27 -4.04 -33.14
N GLU A 756 121.34 -5.06 -32.27
CA GLU A 756 120.24 -6.01 -32.04
C GLU A 756 119.01 -5.32 -31.44
N LEU A 757 119.20 -4.47 -30.42
CA LEU A 757 118.13 -3.70 -29.81
C LEU A 757 117.45 -2.77 -30.82
N ILE A 758 118.22 -2.08 -31.65
CA ILE A 758 117.68 -1.23 -32.74
C ILE A 758 116.90 -2.07 -33.76
N THR A 759 117.36 -3.29 -34.06
CA THR A 759 116.65 -4.22 -34.97
C THR A 759 115.32 -4.67 -34.36
N SER A 760 115.30 -4.93 -33.05
CA SER A 760 114.07 -5.23 -32.31
C SER A 760 113.10 -4.04 -32.30
N ILE A 761 113.59 -2.80 -32.16
CA ILE A 761 112.75 -1.59 -32.29
C ILE A 761 112.28 -1.40 -33.75
N ASP A 762 113.05 -1.88 -34.73
CA ASP A 762 112.72 -1.81 -36.15
C ASP A 762 111.48 -2.63 -36.51
N SER A 763 111.31 -3.81 -35.89
CA SER A 763 110.17 -4.70 -36.09
C SER A 763 108.89 -4.28 -35.35
N LEU A 764 108.98 -3.37 -34.36
CA LEU A 764 107.80 -2.87 -33.67
C LEU A 764 107.00 -1.87 -34.52
N PRO A 765 105.66 -1.94 -34.49
CA PRO A 765 104.80 -0.94 -35.13
C PRO A 765 105.04 0.45 -34.53
N ILE A 766 105.10 1.47 -35.38
CA ILE A 766 105.46 2.84 -34.98
C ILE A 766 104.22 3.53 -34.39
N PRO A 767 104.22 3.88 -33.08
CA PRO A 767 103.00 4.34 -32.43
C PRO A 767 102.55 5.75 -32.85
N ASN A 768 103.49 6.65 -33.12
CA ASN A 768 103.22 8.03 -33.54
C ASN A 768 104.42 8.66 -34.27
N ASP A 769 104.25 9.86 -34.81
CA ASP A 769 105.30 10.57 -35.56
C ASP A 769 106.50 11.01 -34.69
N GLU A 770 106.30 11.24 -33.39
CA GLU A 770 107.41 11.54 -32.46
C GLU A 770 108.32 10.32 -32.31
N MET A 771 107.75 9.15 -32.05
CA MET A 771 108.43 7.87 -31.96
C MET A 771 109.12 7.49 -33.27
N LYS A 772 108.49 7.78 -34.41
CA LYS A 772 109.09 7.66 -35.75
C LYS A 772 110.37 8.46 -35.88
N ASN A 773 110.39 9.69 -35.37
CA ASN A 773 111.55 10.58 -35.44
C ASN A 773 112.65 10.13 -34.48
N ARG A 774 112.32 9.71 -33.25
CA ARG A 774 113.29 9.17 -32.29
C ARG A 774 113.93 7.88 -32.80
N LYS A 775 113.16 6.95 -33.36
CA LYS A 775 113.65 5.73 -34.02
C LYS A 775 114.66 6.04 -35.14
N LYS A 776 114.36 7.02 -35.99
CA LYS A 776 115.31 7.49 -37.03
C LYS A 776 116.58 8.08 -36.43
N ALA A 777 116.48 8.82 -35.33
CA ALA A 777 117.62 9.44 -34.66
C ALA A 777 118.57 8.40 -34.05
N ILE A 778 118.06 7.39 -33.33
CA ILE A 778 118.90 6.31 -32.77
C ILE A 778 119.59 5.50 -33.86
N LYS A 779 118.90 5.18 -34.96
CA LYS A 779 119.48 4.45 -36.11
C LYS A 779 120.61 5.23 -36.78
N LYS A 780 120.45 6.56 -36.89
CA LYS A 780 121.49 7.45 -37.41
C LYS A 780 122.69 7.53 -36.45
N ARG A 781 122.45 7.66 -35.14
CA ARG A 781 123.53 7.67 -34.13
C ARG A 781 124.29 6.35 -34.12
N SER A 782 123.64 5.20 -33.97
CA SER A 782 124.29 3.88 -33.98
C SER A 782 125.18 3.68 -35.21
N LYS A 783 124.72 4.05 -36.42
CA LYS A 783 125.57 3.99 -37.62
C LYS A 783 126.83 4.85 -37.48
N ALA A 784 126.70 6.07 -36.99
CA ALA A 784 127.84 6.97 -36.80
C ALA A 784 128.85 6.42 -35.78
N ILE A 785 128.40 5.76 -34.71
CA ILE A 785 129.31 5.19 -33.70
C ILE A 785 130.02 3.93 -34.25
N ASN A 786 129.32 3.07 -35.02
CA ASN A 786 129.93 1.94 -35.73
C ASN A 786 131.03 2.40 -36.71
N ASP A 787 130.75 3.46 -37.49
CA ASP A 787 131.72 4.06 -38.42
C ASP A 787 132.94 4.63 -37.66
N LYS A 788 132.70 5.24 -36.49
CA LYS A 788 133.74 5.82 -35.65
C LYS A 788 134.67 4.76 -35.05
N LEU A 789 134.11 3.66 -34.54
CA LEU A 789 134.90 2.54 -34.02
C LEU A 789 135.76 1.90 -35.11
N SER A 790 135.18 1.66 -36.27
CA SER A 790 135.86 1.03 -37.42
C SER A 790 137.08 1.84 -37.87
N LYS A 791 136.95 3.18 -37.94
CA LYS A 791 138.09 4.08 -38.25
C LYS A 791 139.19 4.02 -37.18
N LYS A 792 138.82 3.97 -35.91
CA LYS A 792 139.79 3.92 -34.81
C LYS A 792 140.55 2.59 -34.78
N LEU A 793 139.87 1.48 -35.06
CA LEU A 793 140.48 0.16 -35.24
C LEU A 793 141.47 0.11 -36.42
N GLU A 794 141.10 0.70 -37.56
CA GLU A 794 141.98 0.74 -38.74
C GLU A 794 143.28 1.52 -38.44
N ASN A 795 143.16 2.65 -37.75
CA ASN A 795 144.32 3.45 -37.34
C ASN A 795 145.23 2.72 -36.35
N ALA A 796 144.64 2.01 -35.38
CA ALA A 796 145.39 1.23 -34.40
C ALA A 796 146.24 0.13 -35.07
N ARG A 797 145.67 -0.57 -36.06
CA ARG A 797 146.39 -1.60 -36.83
C ARG A 797 147.60 -1.03 -37.58
N LYS A 798 147.44 0.11 -38.27
CA LYS A 798 148.55 0.78 -38.99
C LYS A 798 149.70 1.19 -38.07
N GLN A 799 149.40 1.69 -36.87
CA GLN A 799 150.43 2.09 -35.91
C GLN A 799 151.26 0.90 -35.42
N ASN A 800 150.63 -0.26 -35.22
CA ASN A 800 151.33 -1.46 -34.76
C ASN A 800 152.33 -2.00 -35.82
N ASP A 801 151.97 -1.97 -37.10
CA ASP A 801 152.84 -2.43 -38.21
C ASP A 801 154.13 -1.61 -38.33
N ILE A 802 154.04 -0.28 -38.15
CA ILE A 802 155.21 0.62 -38.17
C ILE A 802 156.17 0.28 -37.02
N ILE A 803 155.65 0.10 -35.81
CA ILE A 803 156.45 -0.24 -34.61
C ILE A 803 157.19 -1.57 -34.79
N SER A 804 156.55 -2.58 -35.38
CA SER A 804 157.17 -3.88 -35.65
C SER A 804 158.36 -3.76 -36.62
N THR A 805 158.20 -2.99 -37.70
CA THR A 805 159.21 -2.86 -38.76
C THR A 805 160.52 -2.24 -38.27
N ILE A 806 160.42 -1.15 -37.50
CA ILE A 806 161.60 -0.43 -36.97
C ILE A 806 162.44 -1.31 -36.03
N ASN A 807 161.78 -2.11 -35.19
CA ASN A 807 162.48 -3.01 -34.27
C ASN A 807 163.34 -4.05 -35.00
N ASP A 808 162.82 -4.60 -36.10
CA ASP A 808 163.53 -5.60 -36.91
C ASP A 808 164.77 -5.02 -37.60
N GLU A 809 164.71 -3.77 -38.08
CA GLU A 809 165.84 -3.13 -38.76
C GLU A 809 166.99 -2.79 -37.80
N LEU A 810 166.68 -2.27 -36.60
CA LEU A 810 167.70 -2.01 -35.59
C LEU A 810 168.46 -3.27 -35.19
N ALA A 811 167.75 -4.39 -35.01
CA ALA A 811 168.38 -5.67 -34.66
C ALA A 811 169.35 -6.17 -35.74
N LYS A 812 169.06 -5.94 -37.03
CA LYS A 812 169.94 -6.33 -38.14
C LYS A 812 171.26 -5.56 -38.14
N LEU A 813 171.22 -4.25 -37.87
CA LEU A 813 172.41 -3.38 -37.86
C LEU A 813 173.32 -3.68 -36.65
N GLU A 814 172.73 -3.98 -35.49
CA GLU A 814 173.46 -4.40 -34.29
C GLU A 814 174.32 -5.65 -34.57
N ASN A 815 173.73 -6.67 -35.21
CA ASN A 815 174.42 -7.92 -35.53
C ASN A 815 175.58 -7.78 -36.53
N ALA A 816 175.54 -6.78 -37.43
CA ALA A 816 176.58 -6.55 -38.43
C ALA A 816 177.86 -5.93 -37.84
N THR A 817 177.78 -5.24 -36.70
CA THR A 817 178.91 -4.50 -36.10
C THR A 817 179.91 -5.42 -35.42
N GLN A 818 179.40 -6.39 -34.66
CA GLN A 818 180.16 -7.27 -33.76
C GLN A 818 181.39 -7.95 -34.39
N PRO A 819 181.30 -8.60 -35.58
CA PRO A 819 182.43 -9.37 -36.10
C PRO A 819 183.62 -8.50 -36.53
N ILE A 820 183.41 -7.22 -36.86
CA ILE A 820 184.48 -6.33 -37.29
C ILE A 820 185.18 -5.70 -36.08
N THR A 821 184.41 -5.22 -35.10
CA THR A 821 184.96 -4.59 -33.90
C THR A 821 185.83 -5.55 -33.09
N SER A 822 185.44 -6.84 -33.01
CA SER A 822 186.21 -7.85 -32.28
C SER A 822 187.60 -8.14 -32.85
N LYS A 823 187.88 -7.84 -34.12
CA LYS A 823 189.23 -8.02 -34.70
C LYS A 823 190.26 -7.08 -34.08
N TYR A 824 189.87 -5.84 -33.76
CA TYR A 824 190.78 -4.77 -33.36
C TYR A 824 190.79 -4.51 -31.85
N GLU A 825 190.04 -5.30 -31.09
CA GLU A 825 189.73 -5.02 -29.68
C GLU A 825 190.95 -5.16 -28.74
N ASN A 826 191.94 -6.00 -29.10
CA ASN A 826 193.08 -6.32 -28.22
C ASN A 826 194.48 -5.90 -28.73
N GLY A 827 194.61 -5.34 -29.95
CA GLY A 827 195.87 -4.75 -30.46
C GLY A 827 197.12 -5.66 -30.57
N GLU A 828 197.06 -6.92 -30.11
CA GLU A 828 198.20 -7.85 -30.11
C GLU A 828 198.51 -8.45 -31.50
N ILE A 829 197.48 -8.57 -32.34
CA ILE A 829 197.61 -9.06 -33.71
C ILE A 829 197.58 -7.86 -34.64
N LYS A 830 198.67 -7.67 -35.36
CA LYS A 830 198.79 -6.61 -36.35
C LYS A 830 198.29 -7.15 -37.69
N HIS A 831 197.39 -6.42 -38.31
CA HIS A 831 196.76 -6.84 -39.55
C HIS A 831 197.51 -6.29 -40.77
N PRO A 832 197.49 -6.99 -41.91
CA PRO A 832 197.97 -6.43 -43.16
C PRO A 832 197.20 -5.15 -43.50
N LEU A 833 197.89 -4.16 -44.06
CA LEU A 833 197.33 -2.86 -44.42
C LEU A 833 196.04 -2.93 -45.26
N ALA A 834 195.92 -3.93 -46.14
CA ALA A 834 194.74 -4.12 -46.99
C ALA A 834 193.49 -4.52 -46.18
N GLU A 835 193.64 -5.40 -45.19
CA GLU A 835 192.51 -5.88 -44.36
C GLU A 835 191.97 -4.73 -43.48
N ALA A 836 192.88 -3.95 -42.87
CA ALA A 836 192.52 -2.78 -42.07
C ALA A 836 191.68 -1.74 -42.86
N LYS A 837 192.00 -1.53 -44.15
CA LYS A 837 191.23 -0.63 -45.02
C LYS A 837 189.81 -1.13 -45.29
N GLU A 838 189.64 -2.43 -45.53
CA GLU A 838 188.31 -3.01 -45.77
C GLU A 838 187.44 -2.94 -44.51
N ASP A 839 187.98 -3.34 -43.37
CA ASP A 839 187.23 -3.36 -42.11
C ASP A 839 186.80 -1.95 -41.67
N CYS A 840 187.66 -0.95 -41.82
CA CYS A 840 187.30 0.44 -41.52
C CYS A 840 186.15 0.96 -42.42
N ASN A 841 186.12 0.55 -43.69
CA ASN A 841 185.02 0.89 -44.60
C ASN A 841 183.72 0.18 -44.26
N ALA A 842 183.80 -1.08 -43.82
CA ALA A 842 182.64 -1.87 -43.44
C ALA A 842 181.92 -1.27 -42.20
N LEU A 843 182.69 -0.84 -41.19
CA LEU A 843 182.13 -0.15 -40.02
C LEU A 843 181.40 1.16 -40.42
N ASN A 844 181.96 1.96 -41.33
CA ASN A 844 181.31 3.21 -41.76
C ASN A 844 179.94 2.98 -42.43
N LYS A 845 179.76 1.90 -43.20
CA LYS A 845 178.45 1.55 -43.81
C LYS A 845 177.35 1.28 -42.77
N ILE A 846 177.71 0.75 -41.60
CA ILE A 846 176.73 0.47 -40.53
C ILE A 846 176.16 1.78 -39.97
N ILE A 847 176.99 2.81 -39.82
CA ILE A 847 176.56 4.14 -39.34
C ILE A 847 175.56 4.78 -40.32
N GLU A 848 175.73 4.57 -41.62
CA GLU A 848 174.79 5.05 -42.65
C GLU A 848 173.43 4.36 -42.53
N GLY A 849 173.42 3.04 -42.26
CA GLY A 849 172.22 2.23 -42.13
C GLY A 849 171.27 2.61 -40.99
N ILE A 850 171.72 3.35 -39.98
CA ILE A 850 170.89 3.80 -38.84
C ILE A 850 169.99 5.00 -39.21
N SER A 851 170.39 5.82 -40.19
CA SER A 851 169.72 7.08 -40.50
C SER A 851 168.31 6.99 -41.11
N PRO A 852 167.94 5.99 -41.94
CA PRO A 852 166.63 5.92 -42.60
C PRO A 852 165.48 5.34 -41.74
N LEU A 853 165.67 5.07 -40.44
CA LEU A 853 164.62 4.50 -39.59
C LEU A 853 163.50 5.53 -39.30
N ASN A 854 162.26 5.26 -39.72
CA ASN A 854 161.08 6.16 -39.61
C ASN A 854 160.48 6.26 -38.18
N ILE A 855 161.30 6.47 -37.17
CA ILE A 855 160.87 6.42 -35.76
C ILE A 855 159.81 7.51 -35.44
N ASP A 856 159.87 8.67 -36.10
CA ASP A 856 158.98 9.81 -35.84
C ASP A 856 157.50 9.59 -36.21
N GLU A 857 157.18 8.59 -37.05
CA GLU A 857 155.80 8.30 -37.50
C GLU A 857 154.95 7.56 -36.45
N ILE A 858 155.56 7.17 -35.34
CA ILE A 858 154.87 6.52 -34.22
C ILE A 858 154.16 7.59 -33.37
N SER A 859 152.83 7.46 -33.30
CA SER A 859 151.95 8.38 -32.58
C SER A 859 152.10 8.25 -31.05
N ASP A 860 152.38 7.03 -30.58
CA ASP A 860 152.65 6.74 -29.17
C ASP A 860 154.05 7.25 -28.79
N LYS A 861 154.06 8.39 -28.09
CA LYS A 861 155.29 9.07 -27.67
C LYS A 861 156.22 8.16 -26.85
N PRO A 862 155.76 7.47 -25.79
CA PRO A 862 156.56 6.49 -25.07
C PRO A 862 157.28 5.46 -25.96
N ILE A 863 156.57 4.88 -26.94
CA ILE A 863 157.15 3.86 -27.84
C ILE A 863 158.18 4.50 -28.79
N ARG A 864 157.84 5.67 -29.36
CA ARG A 864 158.75 6.43 -30.22
C ARG A 864 160.07 6.74 -29.52
N ASP A 865 159.99 7.30 -28.31
CA ASP A 865 161.17 7.74 -27.54
C ASP A 865 162.09 6.55 -27.19
N ALA A 866 161.52 5.37 -26.93
CA ALA A 866 162.29 4.15 -26.65
C ALA A 866 163.10 3.64 -27.87
N LEU A 867 162.50 3.68 -29.07
CA LEU A 867 163.16 3.24 -30.30
C LEU A 867 164.29 4.20 -30.73
N SER A 868 164.08 5.51 -30.61
CA SER A 868 165.11 6.52 -30.92
C SER A 868 166.37 6.31 -30.08
N LYS A 869 166.21 6.01 -28.79
CA LYS A 869 167.33 5.78 -27.87
C LYS A 869 168.19 4.57 -28.26
N ARG A 870 167.57 3.50 -28.77
CA ARG A 870 168.28 2.29 -29.20
C ARG A 870 169.15 2.53 -30.43
N ALA A 871 168.63 3.30 -31.40
CA ALA A 871 169.37 3.68 -32.61
C ALA A 871 170.66 4.46 -32.30
N GLU A 872 170.61 5.41 -31.35
CA GLU A 872 171.77 6.22 -30.96
C GLU A 872 172.88 5.41 -30.30
N GLN A 873 172.53 4.41 -29.47
CA GLN A 873 173.50 3.55 -28.78
C GLN A 873 174.36 2.76 -29.77
N LEU A 874 173.76 2.16 -30.80
CA LEU A 874 174.49 1.43 -31.83
C LEU A 874 175.49 2.34 -32.57
N ARG A 875 175.06 3.56 -32.93
CA ARG A 875 175.90 4.52 -33.66
C ARG A 875 177.17 4.90 -32.91
N SER A 876 177.08 5.04 -31.59
CA SER A 876 178.22 5.37 -30.75
C SER A 876 179.25 4.23 -30.68
N ASN A 877 178.80 2.98 -30.68
CA ASN A 877 179.67 1.80 -30.60
C ASN A 877 180.58 1.66 -31.84
N VAL A 878 180.04 1.88 -33.03
CA VAL A 878 180.81 1.73 -34.29
C VAL A 878 181.95 2.76 -34.44
N LYS A 879 181.78 3.97 -33.89
CA LYS A 879 182.74 5.07 -34.04
C LYS A 879 184.05 4.89 -33.24
N SER A 880 184.04 4.10 -32.16
CA SER A 880 185.23 3.93 -31.31
C SER A 880 186.36 3.17 -32.01
N PHE A 881 186.05 2.32 -32.99
CA PHE A 881 187.04 1.49 -33.70
C PHE A 881 187.54 2.12 -35.01
N THR A 882 186.70 2.87 -35.71
CA THR A 882 187.04 3.44 -37.03
C THR A 882 188.11 4.53 -36.99
N SER A 883 188.19 5.33 -35.93
CA SER A 883 189.19 6.41 -35.83
C SER A 883 190.64 5.90 -35.70
N PRO A 884 190.99 5.07 -34.69
CA PRO A 884 192.37 4.63 -34.50
C PRO A 884 192.92 3.78 -35.65
N LEU A 885 192.09 2.94 -36.26
CA LEU A 885 192.50 2.07 -37.38
C LEU A 885 192.94 2.90 -38.61
N ASN A 886 192.31 4.05 -38.84
CA ASN A 886 192.59 4.88 -40.01
C ASN A 886 193.92 5.65 -39.90
N GLU A 887 194.40 5.93 -38.68
CA GLU A 887 195.68 6.61 -38.46
C GLU A 887 196.86 5.70 -38.80
N ASP A 888 196.85 4.45 -38.34
CA ASP A 888 197.91 3.47 -38.60
C ASP A 888 198.06 3.19 -40.10
N ILE A 889 196.94 3.09 -40.82
CA ILE A 889 196.91 2.84 -42.27
C ILE A 889 197.75 3.87 -43.02
N ASN A 890 197.61 5.15 -42.67
CA ASN A 890 198.29 6.24 -43.37
C ASN A 890 199.80 6.29 -43.08
N ALA A 891 200.22 5.87 -41.89
CA ALA A 891 201.63 5.89 -41.50
C ALA A 891 202.47 4.87 -42.29
N GLU A 892 201.95 3.66 -42.47
CA GLU A 892 202.64 2.56 -43.16
C GLU A 892 202.84 2.84 -44.67
N GLU A 893 201.82 3.39 -45.36
CA GLU A 893 201.91 3.67 -46.80
C GLU A 893 203.05 4.64 -47.14
N LYS A 894 203.28 5.62 -46.27
CA LYS A 894 204.33 6.63 -46.48
C LYS A 894 205.73 6.03 -46.38
N LEU A 895 205.94 5.12 -45.42
CA LEU A 895 207.22 4.46 -45.20
C LEU A 895 207.65 3.64 -46.42
N LEU A 896 206.71 2.90 -47.00
CA LEU A 896 206.91 2.03 -48.16
C LEU A 896 207.41 2.78 -49.41
N GLN A 897 206.90 3.99 -49.62
CA GLN A 897 207.24 4.82 -50.78
C GLN A 897 208.64 5.41 -50.69
N ASP A 898 209.05 5.86 -49.49
CA ASP A 898 210.36 6.48 -49.27
C ASP A 898 211.50 5.49 -49.56
N HIS A 899 211.35 4.22 -49.14
CA HIS A 899 212.35 3.16 -49.32
C HIS A 899 212.68 2.88 -50.79
N LYS A 900 211.65 2.66 -51.63
CA LYS A 900 211.82 2.35 -53.05
C LYS A 900 212.60 3.44 -53.82
N ASN A 901 212.33 4.71 -53.51
CA ASN A 901 212.98 5.83 -54.19
C ASN A 901 214.49 5.89 -53.95
N LEU A 902 214.94 5.46 -52.76
CA LEU A 902 216.34 5.57 -52.38
C LEU A 902 217.18 4.39 -52.88
N LEU A 903 216.64 3.18 -52.86
CA LEU A 903 217.26 1.98 -53.45
C LEU A 903 217.68 2.23 -54.92
N ALA A 904 216.79 2.82 -55.72
CA ALA A 904 217.05 3.11 -57.13
C ALA A 904 218.30 3.98 -57.36
N LYS A 905 218.54 4.98 -56.48
CA LYS A 905 219.72 5.87 -56.59
C LYS A 905 221.02 5.16 -56.22
N ILE A 906 220.97 4.19 -55.31
CA ILE A 906 222.14 3.41 -54.87
C ILE A 906 222.59 2.48 -55.99
N SER A 907 221.67 1.80 -56.68
CA SER A 907 222.02 0.92 -57.80
C SER A 907 222.68 1.66 -58.97
N ASP A 908 222.16 2.82 -59.35
CA ASP A 908 222.68 3.64 -60.46
C ASP A 908 224.13 4.08 -60.20
N LEU A 909 224.45 4.33 -58.94
CA LEU A 909 225.78 4.67 -58.49
C LEU A 909 226.77 3.50 -58.62
N GLY A 910 226.33 2.28 -58.29
CA GLY A 910 227.11 1.04 -58.45
C GLY A 910 227.55 0.80 -59.89
N ILE A 911 226.68 1.08 -60.86
CA ILE A 911 226.97 0.90 -62.29
C ILE A 911 228.12 1.83 -62.72
N ASN A 912 228.10 3.09 -62.29
CA ASN A 912 229.11 4.07 -62.68
C ASN A 912 230.50 3.76 -62.12
N VAL A 913 230.58 3.17 -60.92
CA VAL A 913 231.84 2.73 -60.29
C VAL A 913 232.55 1.62 -61.07
N ALA A 914 231.79 0.67 -61.63
CA ALA A 914 232.36 -0.48 -62.34
C ALA A 914 233.10 -0.10 -63.64
N ALA A 915 232.70 0.99 -64.30
CA ALA A 915 233.14 1.37 -65.65
C ALA A 915 234.54 2.05 -65.73
N LEU A 916 235.22 2.28 -64.61
CA LEU A 916 236.53 2.96 -64.58
C LEU A 916 237.68 2.11 -65.18
N GLY A 917 238.56 2.73 -65.98
CA GLY A 917 239.87 2.24 -66.41
C GLY A 917 239.98 1.50 -67.74
N GLU A 918 238.92 1.50 -68.54
CA GLU A 918 238.84 0.66 -69.75
C GLU A 918 239.39 1.32 -71.02
N THR A 919 239.29 2.64 -71.22
CA THR A 919 239.68 3.26 -72.52
C THR A 919 240.15 4.73 -72.46
N GLY A 920 240.19 5.36 -71.28
CA GLY A 920 240.50 6.79 -71.16
C GLY A 920 241.98 7.15 -71.00
N ILE A 921 242.26 8.44 -71.23
CA ILE A 921 243.49 9.08 -70.76
C ILE A 921 243.51 8.94 -69.24
N ILE A 922 244.60 8.42 -68.70
CA ILE A 922 244.70 7.95 -67.31
C ILE A 922 244.29 9.04 -66.29
N ASP A 923 244.61 10.31 -66.57
CA ASP A 923 244.29 11.43 -65.68
C ASP A 923 242.78 11.73 -65.60
N ASP A 924 242.02 11.56 -66.69
CA ASP A 924 240.57 11.77 -66.71
C ASP A 924 239.82 10.65 -65.97
N GLU A 925 240.30 9.42 -66.05
CA GLU A 925 239.77 8.25 -65.33
C GLU A 925 240.01 8.39 -63.81
N ILE A 926 241.19 8.86 -63.42
CA ILE A 926 241.47 9.19 -62.01
C ILE A 926 240.54 10.31 -61.52
N ARG A 927 240.28 11.33 -62.34
CA ARG A 927 239.34 12.41 -62.00
C ARG A 927 237.90 11.93 -61.86
N LYS A 928 237.40 11.11 -62.79
CA LYS A 928 236.07 10.46 -62.72
C LYS A 928 235.90 9.62 -61.45
N SER A 929 236.94 8.91 -61.02
CA SER A 929 236.89 8.16 -59.77
C SER A 929 236.66 9.06 -58.54
N GLY A 930 237.22 10.27 -58.55
CA GLY A 930 236.99 11.27 -57.51
C GLY A 930 235.54 11.75 -57.41
N ASP A 931 234.87 11.98 -58.55
CA ASP A 931 233.48 12.42 -58.59
C ASP A 931 232.51 11.35 -58.06
N LEU A 932 232.80 10.07 -58.31
CA LEU A 932 231.97 8.95 -57.83
C LEU A 932 232.04 8.74 -56.31
N VAL A 933 233.20 9.01 -55.69
CA VAL A 933 233.35 8.98 -54.22
C VAL A 933 232.41 10.00 -53.57
N GLU A 934 232.32 11.20 -54.14
CA GLU A 934 231.48 12.26 -53.55
C GLU A 934 229.98 11.97 -53.69
N GLN A 935 229.55 11.30 -54.77
CA GLN A 935 228.16 10.87 -54.91
C GLN A 935 227.79 9.77 -53.89
N LEU A 936 228.70 8.82 -53.62
CA LEU A 936 228.56 7.78 -52.61
C LEU A 936 228.36 8.36 -51.21
N ARG A 937 229.15 9.39 -50.88
CA ARG A 937 229.06 10.11 -49.60
C ARG A 937 227.68 10.73 -49.36
N LYS A 938 227.03 11.25 -50.41
CA LYS A 938 225.73 11.95 -50.31
C LYS A 938 224.56 11.00 -50.05
N LEU A 939 224.64 9.73 -50.45
CA LEU A 939 223.52 8.77 -50.31
C LEU A 939 223.45 8.06 -48.95
N ARG A 940 224.50 8.11 -48.13
CA ARG A 940 224.59 7.36 -46.86
C ARG A 940 223.59 7.79 -45.78
N LYS A 941 223.45 9.10 -45.56
CA LYS A 941 222.57 9.62 -44.50
C LYS A 941 221.07 9.34 -44.79
N PRO A 942 220.56 9.53 -46.02
CA PRO A 942 219.21 9.12 -46.38
C PRO A 942 218.93 7.63 -46.16
N ALA A 943 219.88 6.75 -46.45
CA ALA A 943 219.70 5.29 -46.34
C ALA A 943 219.46 4.87 -44.89
N ASN A 944 220.32 5.33 -43.98
CA ASN A 944 220.17 5.07 -42.54
C ASN A 944 218.83 5.54 -41.96
N ASN A 945 218.28 6.67 -42.43
CA ASN A 945 217.02 7.19 -41.90
C ASN A 945 215.82 6.30 -42.25
N ILE A 946 215.80 5.72 -43.45
CA ILE A 946 214.74 4.79 -43.87
C ILE A 946 214.87 3.48 -43.11
N ASP A 947 216.09 2.94 -43.04
CA ASP A 947 216.41 1.74 -42.28
C ASP A 947 215.97 1.88 -40.80
N THR A 948 216.11 3.07 -40.20
CA THR A 948 215.67 3.35 -38.81
C THR A 948 214.14 3.35 -38.67
N LYS A 949 213.40 3.95 -39.61
CA LYS A 949 211.93 4.02 -39.54
C LYS A 949 211.28 2.65 -39.74
N MET A 950 211.89 1.77 -40.53
CA MET A 950 211.44 0.39 -40.69
C MET A 950 211.54 -0.44 -39.40
N GLN A 951 212.29 0.03 -38.41
CA GLN A 951 212.43 -0.64 -37.11
C GLN A 951 211.46 -0.10 -36.04
N GLN A 952 210.63 0.91 -36.34
CA GLN A 952 209.70 1.51 -35.37
C GLN A 952 208.31 0.84 -35.39
N PRO A 953 207.83 0.18 -34.31
CA PRO A 953 206.59 -0.59 -34.36
C PRO A 953 205.31 0.28 -34.56
N LEU A 954 204.36 -0.19 -35.40
CA LEU A 954 202.98 0.32 -35.55
C LEU A 954 201.98 -0.42 -34.61
N ASN A 955 200.80 0.14 -34.29
CA ASN A 955 199.86 -0.44 -33.31
C ASN A 955 199.00 -1.59 -33.89
N HIS A 956 198.18 -1.33 -34.91
CA HIS A 956 197.23 -2.31 -35.47
C HIS A 956 197.70 -2.92 -36.81
N ILE A 957 198.82 -2.47 -37.38
CA ILE A 957 199.26 -2.83 -38.75
C ILE A 957 200.72 -3.32 -38.77
N GLU A 958 201.04 -4.28 -39.64
CA GLU A 958 202.41 -4.79 -39.86
C GLU A 958 203.22 -3.98 -40.91
N HIS A 959 204.55 -3.91 -40.75
CA HIS A 959 205.46 -3.30 -41.74
C HIS A 959 205.68 -4.17 -42.98
N SER A 960 205.75 -3.52 -44.15
CA SER A 960 205.73 -4.18 -45.46
C SER A 960 207.11 -4.47 -46.09
N ILE A 961 208.22 -3.89 -45.61
CA ILE A 961 209.58 -4.06 -46.17
C ILE A 961 210.43 -4.89 -45.19
N LYS A 962 211.15 -5.93 -45.67
CA LYS A 962 211.94 -6.87 -44.85
C LYS A 962 213.36 -7.06 -45.40
N ASP A 963 214.35 -6.95 -44.52
CA ASP A 963 215.77 -7.34 -44.72
C ASP A 963 216.60 -6.65 -45.83
N GLU A 964 216.03 -5.80 -46.69
CA GLU A 964 216.76 -5.02 -47.71
C GLU A 964 217.32 -3.69 -47.16
N MET A 965 218.26 -3.76 -46.23
CA MET A 965 218.91 -2.53 -45.73
C MET A 965 219.70 -1.84 -46.84
N LEU A 966 219.48 -0.53 -46.99
CA LEU A 966 220.07 0.26 -48.07
C LEU A 966 221.52 0.66 -47.78
N SER A 967 221.85 0.83 -46.50
CA SER A 967 223.16 1.29 -46.05
C SER A 967 224.32 0.31 -46.36
N PRO A 968 224.19 -1.02 -46.17
CA PRO A 968 225.21 -1.99 -46.55
C PRO A 968 225.52 -2.04 -48.06
N GLN A 969 224.53 -1.78 -48.91
CA GLN A 969 224.73 -1.79 -50.37
C GLN A 969 225.65 -0.65 -50.83
N LEU A 970 225.55 0.52 -50.20
CA LEU A 970 226.46 1.64 -50.43
C LEU A 970 227.91 1.31 -50.05
N ASP A 971 228.12 0.60 -48.94
CA ASP A 971 229.48 0.26 -48.47
C ASP A 971 230.24 -0.63 -49.45
N ASN A 972 229.54 -1.56 -50.11
CA ASN A 972 230.12 -2.44 -51.12
C ASN A 972 230.58 -1.67 -52.38
N ILE A 973 229.77 -0.70 -52.83
CA ILE A 973 230.10 0.15 -53.98
C ILE A 973 231.36 0.98 -53.70
N GLN A 974 231.54 1.48 -52.48
CA GLN A 974 232.73 2.26 -52.09
C GLN A 974 234.02 1.45 -52.22
N ALA A 975 234.03 0.19 -51.78
CA ALA A 975 235.20 -0.68 -51.82
C ALA A 975 235.68 -0.93 -53.26
N GLN A 976 234.73 -1.16 -54.19
CA GLN A 976 235.05 -1.37 -55.61
C GLN A 976 235.69 -0.14 -56.27
N LEU A 977 235.24 1.05 -55.87
CA LEU A 977 235.75 2.32 -56.41
C LEU A 977 237.22 2.56 -56.03
N ASP A 978 237.60 2.25 -54.79
CA ASP A 978 238.96 2.47 -54.28
C ASP A 978 239.99 1.55 -54.98
N GLU A 979 239.61 0.31 -55.28
CA GLU A 979 240.47 -0.67 -55.93
C GLU A 979 240.80 -0.26 -57.38
N LYS A 980 239.77 0.13 -58.14
CA LYS A 980 239.90 0.63 -59.52
C LYS A 980 240.83 1.85 -59.61
N ARG A 981 240.74 2.76 -58.64
CA ARG A 981 241.59 3.96 -58.59
C ARG A 981 243.07 3.64 -58.39
N LYS A 982 243.39 2.69 -57.52
CA LYS A 982 244.76 2.25 -57.25
C LYS A 982 245.43 1.61 -58.47
N TYR A 983 244.64 0.88 -59.26
CA TYR A 983 245.09 0.32 -60.54
C TYR A 983 245.50 1.41 -61.53
N LEU A 984 244.70 2.47 -61.65
CA LEU A 984 244.96 3.60 -62.55
C LEU A 984 246.26 4.35 -62.20
N GLU A 985 246.54 4.60 -60.91
CA GLU A 985 247.73 5.31 -60.45
C GLU A 985 249.06 4.56 -60.76
N ASN A 986 249.06 3.23 -60.67
CA ASN A 986 250.25 2.43 -60.95
C ASN A 986 250.62 2.45 -62.44
N ARG A 987 249.61 2.50 -63.32
CA ARG A 987 249.81 2.55 -64.77
C ARG A 987 250.45 3.87 -65.22
N ALA A 988 250.14 4.99 -64.55
CA ALA A 988 250.77 6.28 -64.81
C ALA A 988 252.29 6.28 -64.55
N LYS A 989 252.77 5.60 -63.50
CA LYS A 989 254.19 5.56 -63.12
C LYS A 989 255.08 4.85 -64.14
N ILE A 990 254.58 3.81 -64.81
CA ILE A 990 255.34 2.99 -65.77
C ILE A 990 255.71 3.79 -67.03
N ASN A 991 254.84 4.69 -67.48
CA ASN A 991 255.06 5.47 -68.70
C ASN A 991 256.23 6.48 -68.61
N THR A 992 256.71 6.80 -67.41
CA THR A 992 257.80 7.77 -67.17
C THR A 992 259.22 7.20 -67.31
N ILE A 993 259.40 5.89 -67.16
CA ILE A 993 260.74 5.26 -67.01
C ILE A 993 261.29 4.73 -68.35
N ALA A 994 260.40 4.40 -69.30
CA ALA A 994 260.74 3.74 -70.55
C ALA A 994 261.82 4.41 -71.44
N PRO A 995 261.95 5.76 -71.56
CA PRO A 995 262.92 6.39 -72.46
C PRO A 995 264.41 6.23 -72.06
N GLN A 996 264.70 5.92 -70.79
CA GLN A 996 266.10 5.83 -70.31
C GLN A 996 266.80 4.52 -70.72
N ILE A 997 266.03 3.53 -71.21
CA ILE A 997 266.55 2.22 -71.66
C ILE A 997 267.30 2.33 -73.01
N GLU A 998 267.15 3.37 -73.82
CA GLU A 998 267.61 3.37 -75.23
C GLU A 998 269.02 3.95 -75.48
N LEU A 999 269.61 4.69 -74.52
CA LEU A 999 270.85 5.45 -74.72
C LEU A 999 272.16 4.68 -74.43
N LEU A 1000 272.13 3.65 -73.57
CA LEU A 1000 273.35 2.93 -73.14
C LEU A 1000 273.75 1.77 -74.07
N THR A 1001 272.82 1.27 -74.88
CA THR A 1001 273.03 0.08 -75.72
C THR A 1001 273.65 0.42 -77.10
N ASN A 1002 273.63 1.70 -77.51
CA ASN A 1002 273.94 2.13 -78.89
C ASN A 1002 275.43 2.48 -79.21
N ASN A 1003 276.37 2.42 -78.26
CA ASN A 1003 277.82 2.54 -78.53
C ASN A 1003 278.49 1.17 -78.30
N ASN A 1004 279.13 0.43 -79.20
CA ASN A 1004 279.64 0.69 -80.53
C ASN A 1004 280.64 1.86 -80.67
N LYS A 1005 281.93 1.48 -80.73
CA LYS A 1005 282.63 1.32 -82.03
C LYS A 1005 283.50 2.46 -82.61
N HIS A 1006 284.22 3.23 -81.79
CA HIS A 1006 285.45 3.88 -82.28
C HIS A 1006 286.62 3.71 -81.27
N LEU A 1007 287.50 2.69 -81.43
CA LEU A 1007 288.96 2.61 -81.08
C LEU A 1007 289.47 1.21 -80.61
N MET A 1008 290.74 0.83 -80.83
CA MET A 1008 291.64 1.46 -81.81
C MET A 1008 290.97 1.35 -83.18
N ILE A 1009 290.57 0.18 -83.67
CA ILE A 1009 291.18 -1.15 -83.44
C ILE A 1009 291.12 -1.78 -82.01
#